data_AF-A0A962I947-F1
#
_entry.id   AF-A0A962I947-F1
#
_cell.length_a   1.000
_cell.length_b   1.000
_cell.length_c   1.000
_cell.angle_alpha   90.00
_cell.angle_beta   90.00
_cell.angle_gamma   90.00
#
_symmetry.space_group_name_H-M   'P 1'
#
loop_
_entity.id
_entity.type
_entity.pdbx_description
1 polymer ?
#
loop_
_entity_poly.entity_id
_entity_poly.type
_entity_poly.pdbx_seq_one_letter_code
_entity_poly.pdbx_strand_id
1 'polypeptide(L)'
;MSESGAAQEDIAKLSDMLDASGRLDVPAGFSGQVDVTGYRLRLTDDGHPRLVSDADWGDEFGLDRGCDGNVLAAAVGNEGEVYFGGWFNFCDEVRANNLVRYDPATDAWLPLGDNGNGVNGAVLALSVADGILYVGGDFTEVDGGLLANHVAAWDTTTAQWRTFGQGTNGVVRAITVSPQGDLFVGGSFSEVTTSAAIVASNVARWNNTSQSWTALEGVGGQGVDGLVYAMNWLNGNLYVGGQFTEVNVGAPQSVLALAIWSQLGGWSSLGGQASVQGNVYALANDGTDLFVGGNLFAVSQPNGDQLESRGIARWSPASARWTGLGEPNLTPIDLGGSVRSITIVGGSLVIGGSFYGLTHPDRMRSLARWDLVGESWSSLDGLLGTGAIGDVSVVTGVGDDIYVGGNYRQTREQGTQINRGSVTRWDLSMGVASTLASATGGAAHGDVGAVAFLDGDMYVTGVSSVGGEIAHGIARWDGQSWDLLDTDASTISGGSLAVLDGEIYVGGDSMSLPGIPVARGVARWTPATRTWSLLGTAQANGVDGVVLALTVHDGKLIVGGLFEHANFDVSSGGSTIRADNIASWDPQTQQWAALASSSGQGLDNLVYTLHAKDEELYVGGLFGQANLGAPIMVNRIARWDGSQWSALGTDGGIGLNGGVVSISSSRTHLYVAGTNLTEANVGAPVSTPGVARWNLSEGGWSGLGNGIVREPGDYILAVAAVDGGVYVAGRFGEVNTPDAVAVSNIARWDENTEHWSSPGSGIIGNWVNELTVRDDRVYVGGYFRMAADKSSIGVAHFSALTRVFADGFE
;
A
#
# COMPACT_ATOMS: atom_id res chain seq x y z
N MET A 1 -26.27 -14.20 -48.79
CA MET A 1 -26.27 -13.89 -47.36
C MET A 1 -25.71 -15.09 -46.62
N SER A 2 -24.43 -15.03 -46.29
CA SER A 2 -23.78 -15.81 -45.22
C SER A 2 -22.45 -15.09 -44.96
N GLU A 3 -22.48 -14.09 -44.09
CA GLU A 3 -21.27 -13.55 -43.49
C GLU A 3 -20.92 -14.44 -42.30
N SER A 4 -19.80 -15.14 -42.40
CA SER A 4 -19.10 -15.73 -41.26
C SER A 4 -18.45 -14.60 -40.48
N GLY A 5 -18.96 -14.32 -39.28
CA GLY A 5 -18.26 -13.47 -38.32
C GLY A 5 -16.95 -14.16 -37.93
N ALA A 6 -15.82 -13.53 -38.21
CA ALA A 6 -14.54 -13.92 -37.64
C ALA A 6 -14.63 -13.74 -36.12
N ALA A 7 -14.35 -14.80 -35.37
CA ALA A 7 -14.10 -14.69 -33.95
C ALA A 7 -12.86 -13.81 -33.76
N GLN A 8 -12.98 -12.80 -32.91
CA GLN A 8 -11.84 -12.03 -32.43
C GLN A 8 -11.00 -13.01 -31.58
N GLU A 9 -9.83 -13.42 -32.08
CA GLU A 9 -8.90 -14.23 -31.30
C GLU A 9 -8.40 -13.39 -30.13
N ASP A 10 -8.64 -13.83 -28.89
CA ASP A 10 -8.14 -13.18 -27.68
C ASP A 10 -6.61 -13.12 -27.72
N ILE A 11 -6.06 -11.92 -27.60
CA ILE A 11 -4.61 -11.70 -27.51
C ILE A 11 -4.21 -11.93 -26.04
N ALA A 12 -3.41 -12.97 -25.79
CA ALA A 12 -2.89 -13.27 -24.45
C ALA A 12 -1.70 -12.34 -24.13
N LYS A 13 -1.63 -11.82 -22.88
CA LYS A 13 -0.47 -11.02 -22.45
C LYS A 13 0.72 -11.94 -22.18
N LEU A 14 1.90 -11.58 -22.70
CA LEU A 14 3.11 -12.37 -22.49
C LEU A 14 3.47 -12.54 -21.00
N SER A 15 3.17 -11.55 -20.16
CA SER A 15 3.36 -11.62 -18.70
C SER A 15 2.75 -12.87 -18.06
N ASP A 16 1.63 -13.32 -18.62
CA ASP A 16 0.82 -14.41 -18.07
C ASP A 16 1.34 -15.78 -18.55
N MET A 17 2.35 -15.77 -19.42
CA MET A 17 2.95 -16.95 -20.04
C MET A 17 4.45 -17.05 -19.72
N LEU A 18 4.97 -16.23 -18.80
CA LEU A 18 6.35 -16.29 -18.33
C LEU A 18 6.39 -16.85 -16.92
N ASP A 19 7.30 -17.79 -16.66
CA ASP A 19 7.61 -18.19 -15.29
C ASP A 19 8.43 -17.11 -14.56
N ALA A 20 8.63 -17.26 -13.24
CA ALA A 20 9.44 -16.33 -12.43
C ALA A 20 10.90 -16.19 -12.90
N SER A 21 11.34 -17.06 -13.82
CA SER A 21 12.66 -17.02 -14.42
C SER A 21 12.68 -16.25 -15.74
N GLY A 22 11.53 -15.86 -16.32
CA GLY A 22 11.41 -15.23 -17.63
C GLY A 22 11.40 -16.23 -18.79
N ARG A 23 11.10 -17.51 -18.51
CA ARG A 23 10.95 -18.55 -19.52
C ARG A 23 9.49 -18.67 -19.92
N LEU A 24 9.26 -18.78 -21.23
CA LEU A 24 7.93 -18.97 -21.77
C LEU A 24 7.37 -20.35 -21.37
N ASP A 25 6.32 -20.34 -20.55
CA ASP A 25 5.49 -21.48 -20.19
C ASP A 25 4.16 -21.40 -20.96
N VAL A 26 4.11 -22.07 -22.11
CA VAL A 26 2.94 -22.06 -22.99
C VAL A 26 1.97 -23.17 -22.56
N PRO A 27 0.73 -22.86 -22.18
CA PRO A 27 -0.26 -23.87 -21.84
C PRO A 27 -0.44 -24.88 -22.97
N ALA A 28 -0.53 -26.17 -22.63
CA ALA A 28 -0.67 -27.24 -23.60
C ALA A 28 -1.93 -27.03 -24.47
N GLY A 29 -1.74 -26.84 -25.78
CA GLY A 29 -2.83 -26.61 -26.74
C GLY A 29 -3.12 -25.15 -27.07
N PHE A 30 -2.30 -24.20 -26.61
CA PHE A 30 -2.41 -22.79 -27.01
C PHE A 30 -2.30 -22.63 -28.54
N SER A 31 -3.29 -21.97 -29.13
CA SER A 31 -3.27 -21.47 -30.50
C SER A 31 -3.86 -20.06 -30.50
N GLY A 32 -3.03 -19.04 -30.67
CA GLY A 32 -3.45 -17.64 -30.63
C GLY A 32 -2.25 -16.70 -30.82
N GLN A 33 -2.51 -15.39 -30.73
CA GLN A 33 -1.47 -14.36 -30.74
C GLN A 33 -1.09 -13.98 -29.31
N VAL A 34 0.20 -13.70 -29.08
CA VAL A 34 0.73 -13.26 -27.79
C VAL A 34 1.22 -11.83 -27.94
N ASP A 35 0.75 -10.94 -27.07
CA ASP A 35 1.26 -9.58 -26.98
C ASP A 35 2.58 -9.57 -26.23
N VAL A 36 3.67 -9.38 -26.98
CA VAL A 36 5.05 -9.30 -26.46
C VAL A 36 5.49 -7.87 -26.16
N THR A 37 4.58 -6.89 -26.25
CA THR A 37 4.89 -5.48 -25.99
C THR A 37 5.36 -5.30 -24.54
N GLY A 38 6.49 -4.59 -24.36
CA GLY A 38 7.08 -4.36 -23.04
C GLY A 38 8.02 -5.48 -22.56
N TYR A 39 8.42 -6.41 -23.45
CA TYR A 39 9.39 -7.47 -23.17
C TYR A 39 10.45 -7.58 -24.26
N ARG A 40 11.71 -7.83 -23.85
CA ARG A 40 12.87 -8.10 -24.72
C ARG A 40 13.50 -9.44 -24.43
N LEU A 41 14.14 -10.02 -25.44
CA LEU A 41 14.94 -11.22 -25.29
C LEU A 41 16.35 -10.87 -24.81
N ARG A 42 16.78 -11.42 -23.67
CA ARG A 42 18.14 -11.28 -23.11
C ARG A 42 18.79 -12.65 -22.98
N LEU A 43 20.09 -12.74 -23.22
CA LEU A 43 20.87 -13.93 -22.87
C LEU A 43 21.27 -13.84 -21.40
N THR A 44 20.98 -14.89 -20.62
CA THR A 44 21.49 -15.03 -19.25
C THR A 44 22.99 -15.37 -19.26
N ASP A 45 23.65 -15.27 -18.10
CA ASP A 45 25.10 -15.53 -17.96
C ASP A 45 25.51 -16.96 -18.38
N ASP A 46 24.56 -17.89 -18.43
CA ASP A 46 24.69 -19.26 -18.92
C ASP A 46 24.41 -19.42 -20.44
N GLY A 47 24.12 -18.32 -21.14
CA GLY A 47 23.91 -18.27 -22.59
C GLY A 47 22.51 -18.67 -23.06
N HIS A 48 21.53 -18.78 -22.16
CA HIS A 48 20.14 -19.09 -22.53
C HIS A 48 19.31 -17.82 -22.81
N PRO A 49 18.50 -17.79 -23.89
CA PRO A 49 17.62 -16.66 -24.15
C PRO A 49 16.42 -16.68 -23.19
N ARG A 50 16.13 -15.53 -22.56
CA ARG A 50 15.00 -15.30 -21.65
C ARG A 50 14.26 -14.03 -22.04
N LEU A 51 12.94 -14.02 -21.89
CA LEU A 51 12.13 -12.82 -22.06
C LEU A 51 12.11 -12.07 -20.73
N VAL A 52 12.63 -10.85 -20.73
CA VAL A 52 12.65 -9.95 -19.58
C VAL A 52 11.85 -8.72 -19.92
N SER A 53 11.23 -8.07 -18.93
CA SER A 53 10.57 -6.79 -19.16
C SER A 53 11.55 -5.79 -19.79
N ASP A 54 11.03 -4.94 -20.67
CA ASP A 54 11.80 -3.87 -21.31
C ASP A 54 12.32 -2.83 -20.30
N ALA A 55 11.70 -2.78 -19.11
CA ALA A 55 12.15 -2.02 -17.96
C ALA A 55 12.51 -3.00 -16.83
N ASP A 56 13.80 -3.09 -16.52
CA ASP A 56 14.34 -3.90 -15.42
C ASP A 56 14.13 -3.13 -14.10
N TRP A 57 12.96 -3.32 -13.47
CA TRP A 57 12.53 -2.63 -12.25
C TRP A 57 13.21 -3.21 -11.01
N GLY A 58 13.72 -2.33 -10.14
CA GLY A 58 14.29 -2.74 -8.84
C GLY A 58 13.24 -3.09 -7.79
N ASP A 59 13.64 -3.89 -6.80
CA ASP A 59 12.82 -4.39 -5.69
C ASP A 59 13.21 -3.81 -4.32
N GLU A 60 14.18 -2.91 -4.25
CA GLU A 60 14.79 -2.45 -3.00
C GLU A 60 13.90 -1.49 -2.17
N PHE A 61 12.74 -1.09 -2.71
CA PHE A 61 11.80 -0.14 -2.10
C PHE A 61 10.43 -0.77 -1.76
N GLY A 62 10.41 -2.10 -1.61
CA GLY A 62 9.22 -2.89 -1.28
C GLY A 62 8.67 -2.67 0.14
N LEU A 63 7.54 -3.31 0.42
CA LEU A 63 6.85 -3.22 1.72
C LEU A 63 7.73 -3.70 2.88
N ASP A 64 7.71 -2.94 3.98
CA ASP A 64 8.22 -3.42 5.27
C ASP A 64 7.27 -4.47 5.86
N ARG A 65 7.68 -5.74 5.71
CA ARG A 65 7.34 -6.94 6.52
C ARG A 65 5.87 -7.10 6.93
N GLY A 66 5.19 -8.05 6.29
CA GLY A 66 3.81 -8.45 6.59
C GLY A 66 2.82 -8.01 5.51
N CYS A 67 1.53 -8.03 5.81
CA CYS A 67 0.49 -7.72 4.81
C CYS A 67 0.15 -6.22 4.73
N ASP A 68 -0.12 -5.72 3.52
CA ASP A 68 -0.42 -4.30 3.21
C ASP A 68 -1.80 -3.81 3.67
N GLY A 69 -2.59 -4.72 4.26
CA GLY A 69 -3.94 -4.46 4.74
C GLY A 69 -4.32 -5.35 5.91
N ASN A 70 -5.58 -5.30 6.34
CA ASN A 70 -6.02 -5.92 7.59
C ASN A 70 -6.04 -7.44 7.47
N VAL A 71 -5.43 -8.15 8.42
CA VAL A 71 -5.57 -9.60 8.54
C VAL A 71 -6.68 -9.92 9.54
N LEU A 72 -7.71 -10.64 9.08
CA LEU A 72 -8.98 -10.83 9.80
C LEU A 72 -9.22 -12.29 10.18
N ALA A 73 -8.61 -13.24 9.47
CA ALA A 73 -8.73 -14.67 9.71
C ALA A 73 -7.37 -15.34 9.54
N ALA A 74 -7.18 -16.44 10.27
CA ALA A 74 -5.99 -17.27 10.15
C ALA A 74 -6.34 -18.72 10.48
N ALA A 75 -5.68 -19.68 9.81
CA ALA A 75 -5.82 -21.10 10.09
C ALA A 75 -4.48 -21.82 9.88
N VAL A 76 -4.28 -22.91 10.60
CA VAL A 76 -3.04 -23.70 10.54
C VAL A 76 -3.26 -24.94 9.68
N GLY A 77 -2.34 -25.17 8.74
CA GLY A 77 -2.25 -26.33 7.88
C GLY A 77 -1.71 -27.57 8.61
N ASN A 78 -1.84 -28.72 7.96
CA ASN A 78 -1.41 -30.00 8.54
C ASN A 78 0.11 -30.12 8.71
N GLU A 79 0.91 -29.38 7.95
CA GLU A 79 2.38 -29.40 8.00
C GLU A 79 2.96 -28.21 8.78
N GLY A 80 2.09 -27.44 9.45
CA GLY A 80 2.47 -26.28 10.25
C GLY A 80 2.46 -24.96 9.49
N GLU A 81 2.01 -24.92 8.24
CA GLU A 81 1.85 -23.67 7.50
C GLU A 81 0.71 -22.84 8.08
N VAL A 82 0.79 -21.53 7.91
CA VAL A 82 -0.23 -20.60 8.40
C VAL A 82 -0.87 -19.89 7.22
N TYR A 83 -2.17 -20.05 7.08
CA TYR A 83 -2.97 -19.30 6.12
C TYR A 83 -3.48 -18.03 6.78
N PHE A 84 -3.31 -16.89 6.11
CA PHE A 84 -3.86 -15.61 6.54
C PHE A 84 -4.86 -15.12 5.52
N GLY A 85 -6.01 -14.67 5.98
CA GLY A 85 -7.08 -14.10 5.16
C GLY A 85 -7.51 -12.74 5.72
N GLY A 86 -7.91 -11.83 4.84
CA GLY A 86 -8.28 -10.48 5.27
C GLY A 86 -8.62 -9.55 4.13
N TRP A 87 -8.30 -8.26 4.31
CA TRP A 87 -8.46 -7.21 3.32
C TRP A 87 -7.09 -6.61 3.01
N PHE A 88 -6.34 -7.29 2.15
CA PHE A 88 -4.96 -6.98 1.76
C PHE A 88 -4.71 -7.50 0.34
N ASN A 89 -3.78 -6.90 -0.39
CA ASN A 89 -3.40 -7.34 -1.74
C ASN A 89 -2.04 -8.04 -1.74
N PHE A 90 -1.17 -7.69 -0.80
CA PHE A 90 0.20 -8.19 -0.71
C PHE A 90 0.55 -8.58 0.71
N CYS A 91 1.40 -9.59 0.84
CA CYS A 91 2.17 -9.83 2.05
C CYS A 91 3.63 -9.98 1.64
N ASP A 92 4.47 -9.06 2.11
CA ASP A 92 5.83 -8.86 1.57
C ASP A 92 5.77 -8.60 0.05
N GLU A 93 6.62 -9.25 -0.74
CA GLU A 93 6.59 -9.20 -2.21
C GLU A 93 5.50 -10.09 -2.84
N VAL A 94 4.81 -10.91 -2.05
CA VAL A 94 3.85 -11.89 -2.58
C VAL A 94 2.49 -11.23 -2.80
N ARG A 95 2.06 -11.20 -4.07
CA ARG A 95 0.67 -10.90 -4.42
C ARG A 95 -0.24 -12.00 -3.88
N ALA A 96 -1.09 -11.64 -2.94
CA ALA A 96 -1.94 -12.57 -2.22
C ALA A 96 -3.42 -12.44 -2.58
N ASN A 97 -3.90 -11.22 -2.91
CA ASN A 97 -5.33 -10.96 -3.17
C ASN A 97 -6.22 -11.55 -2.06
N ASN A 98 -6.14 -10.96 -0.86
CA ASN A 98 -6.92 -11.25 0.35
C ASN A 98 -6.67 -12.60 1.04
N LEU A 99 -5.81 -13.47 0.48
CA LEU A 99 -5.48 -14.78 1.05
C LEU A 99 -4.04 -15.19 0.73
N VAL A 100 -3.25 -15.54 1.75
CA VAL A 100 -1.85 -15.95 1.59
C VAL A 100 -1.53 -17.16 2.46
N ARG A 101 -0.52 -17.94 2.06
CA ARG A 101 0.09 -19.00 2.87
C ARG A 101 1.46 -18.51 3.35
N TYR A 102 1.78 -18.76 4.60
CA TYR A 102 3.10 -18.54 5.18
C TYR A 102 3.64 -19.90 5.63
N ASP A 103 4.87 -20.22 5.24
CA ASP A 103 5.58 -21.43 5.66
C ASP A 103 6.63 -21.07 6.74
N PRO A 104 6.38 -21.42 8.01
CA PRO A 104 7.32 -21.15 9.10
C PRO A 104 8.65 -21.89 8.99
N ALA A 105 8.70 -23.00 8.25
CA ALA A 105 9.92 -23.80 8.12
C ALA A 105 10.94 -23.13 7.17
N THR A 106 10.44 -22.39 6.18
CA THR A 106 11.24 -21.68 5.18
C THR A 106 11.25 -20.17 5.36
N ASP A 107 10.45 -19.64 6.30
CA ASP A 107 10.20 -18.21 6.50
C ASP A 107 9.72 -17.50 5.23
N ALA A 108 8.85 -18.16 4.47
CA ALA A 108 8.40 -17.70 3.15
C ALA A 108 6.91 -17.43 3.09
N TRP A 109 6.53 -16.30 2.48
CA TRP A 109 5.16 -16.05 2.00
C TRP A 109 4.98 -16.75 0.65
N LEU A 110 3.80 -17.32 0.42
CA LEU A 110 3.45 -18.06 -0.78
C LEU A 110 2.02 -17.71 -1.20
N PRO A 111 1.77 -17.46 -2.49
CA PRO A 111 0.41 -17.26 -2.99
C PRO A 111 -0.42 -18.54 -2.89
N LEU A 112 -1.73 -18.41 -2.99
CA LEU A 112 -2.62 -19.53 -3.32
C LEU A 112 -3.05 -19.39 -4.78
N GLY A 113 -2.92 -20.46 -5.57
CA GLY A 113 -3.18 -20.45 -7.00
C GLY A 113 -1.95 -20.11 -7.85
N ASP A 114 -1.96 -20.57 -9.10
CA ASP A 114 -0.98 -20.16 -10.09
C ASP A 114 -1.30 -18.69 -10.45
N ASN A 115 -0.35 -17.77 -10.23
CA ASN A 115 -0.45 -16.30 -10.42
C ASN A 115 -0.97 -15.45 -9.24
N GLY A 116 -1.04 -15.98 -8.01
CA GLY A 116 -1.44 -15.15 -6.86
C GLY A 116 -2.92 -14.77 -6.84
N ASN A 117 -3.76 -15.47 -7.61
CA ASN A 117 -5.18 -15.26 -7.67
C ASN A 117 -5.88 -15.94 -6.47
N GLY A 118 -5.84 -15.25 -5.32
CA GLY A 118 -6.63 -15.60 -4.13
C GLY A 118 -8.13 -15.39 -4.36
N VAL A 119 -8.70 -14.37 -3.71
CA VAL A 119 -10.14 -14.06 -3.83
C VAL A 119 -10.38 -12.56 -4.06
N ASN A 120 -11.49 -12.21 -4.70
CA ASN A 120 -11.79 -10.83 -5.09
C ASN A 120 -12.35 -9.92 -3.97
N GLY A 121 -12.47 -10.43 -2.74
CA GLY A 121 -13.07 -9.72 -1.61
C GLY A 121 -12.53 -10.19 -0.26
N ALA A 122 -12.98 -9.57 0.83
CA ALA A 122 -12.37 -9.81 2.14
C ALA A 122 -12.61 -11.24 2.64
N VAL A 123 -11.55 -11.91 3.14
CA VAL A 123 -11.66 -13.20 3.83
C VAL A 123 -11.89 -12.96 5.32
N LEU A 124 -12.96 -13.56 5.87
CA LEU A 124 -13.40 -13.34 7.25
C LEU A 124 -13.36 -14.61 8.10
N ALA A 125 -13.32 -15.80 7.48
CA ALA A 125 -13.23 -17.08 8.16
C ALA A 125 -12.35 -18.05 7.38
N LEU A 126 -11.48 -18.75 8.11
CA LEU A 126 -10.64 -19.81 7.61
C LEU A 126 -10.75 -21.03 8.52
N SER A 127 -10.77 -22.22 7.94
CA SER A 127 -10.66 -23.48 8.68
C SER A 127 -9.94 -24.51 7.81
N VAL A 128 -9.07 -25.33 8.39
CA VAL A 128 -8.39 -26.41 7.68
C VAL A 128 -8.87 -27.75 8.23
N ALA A 129 -9.26 -28.66 7.36
CA ALA A 129 -9.56 -30.04 7.71
C ALA A 129 -9.20 -30.97 6.54
N ASP A 130 -8.57 -32.10 6.82
CA ASP A 130 -8.24 -33.15 5.85
C ASP A 130 -7.51 -32.65 4.58
N GLY A 131 -6.60 -31.66 4.73
CA GLY A 131 -5.84 -31.09 3.60
C GLY A 131 -6.66 -30.13 2.73
N ILE A 132 -7.79 -29.65 3.24
CA ILE A 132 -8.63 -28.66 2.58
C ILE A 132 -8.68 -27.40 3.45
N LEU A 133 -8.33 -26.26 2.87
CA LEU A 133 -8.56 -24.93 3.44
C LEU A 133 -9.94 -24.45 3.01
N TYR A 134 -10.87 -24.32 3.94
CA TYR A 134 -12.19 -23.73 3.74
C TYR A 134 -12.11 -22.23 3.99
N VAL A 135 -12.63 -21.46 3.03
CA VAL A 135 -12.54 -20.01 2.99
C VAL A 135 -13.94 -19.41 2.97
N GLY A 136 -14.21 -18.49 3.89
CA GLY A 136 -15.47 -17.76 4.00
C GLY A 136 -15.24 -16.26 4.06
N GLY A 137 -16.07 -15.47 3.39
CA GLY A 137 -15.89 -14.03 3.36
C GLY A 137 -16.90 -13.26 2.53
N ASP A 138 -16.51 -12.05 2.13
CA ASP A 138 -17.27 -11.13 1.28
C ASP A 138 -16.69 -11.08 -0.14
N PHE A 139 -16.41 -12.26 -0.70
CA PHE A 139 -15.94 -12.44 -2.08
C PHE A 139 -17.01 -13.13 -2.92
N THR A 140 -16.95 -12.94 -4.22
CA THR A 140 -17.84 -13.59 -5.20
C THR A 140 -17.07 -14.48 -6.18
N GLU A 141 -15.74 -14.41 -6.16
CA GLU A 141 -14.88 -15.05 -7.13
C GLU A 141 -13.56 -15.48 -6.48
N VAL A 142 -13.06 -16.63 -6.94
CA VAL A 142 -11.72 -17.13 -6.65
C VAL A 142 -10.95 -17.31 -7.96
N ASP A 143 -9.62 -17.36 -7.88
CA ASP A 143 -8.75 -17.70 -9.02
C ASP A 143 -8.89 -16.78 -10.26
N GLY A 144 -9.34 -15.54 -10.07
CA GLY A 144 -9.45 -14.56 -11.17
C GLY A 144 -10.52 -14.87 -12.23
N GLY A 145 -11.49 -15.73 -11.90
CA GLY A 145 -12.70 -15.89 -12.74
C GLY A 145 -13.70 -16.94 -12.26
N LEU A 146 -13.36 -17.77 -11.26
CA LEU A 146 -14.22 -18.85 -10.80
C LEU A 146 -15.26 -18.35 -9.80
N LEU A 147 -16.54 -18.34 -10.20
CA LEU A 147 -17.64 -17.89 -9.35
C LEU A 147 -17.76 -18.76 -8.08
N ALA A 148 -17.61 -18.12 -6.93
CA ALA A 148 -17.74 -18.72 -5.61
C ALA A 148 -18.31 -17.69 -4.63
N ASN A 149 -19.63 -17.67 -4.46
CA ASN A 149 -20.27 -16.67 -3.61
C ASN A 149 -20.03 -16.97 -2.14
N HIS A 150 -19.13 -16.18 -1.53
CA HIS A 150 -18.83 -16.07 -0.11
C HIS A 150 -18.26 -17.32 0.59
N VAL A 151 -18.18 -18.46 -0.10
CA VAL A 151 -17.60 -19.70 0.42
C VAL A 151 -16.92 -20.50 -0.69
N ALA A 152 -15.69 -20.91 -0.42
CA ALA A 152 -14.85 -21.71 -1.31
C ALA A 152 -13.96 -22.65 -0.49
N ALA A 153 -13.31 -23.60 -1.17
CA ALA A 153 -12.31 -24.46 -0.58
C ALA A 153 -11.09 -24.57 -1.48
N TRP A 154 -9.91 -24.59 -0.89
CA TRP A 154 -8.64 -24.82 -1.56
C TRP A 154 -8.07 -26.16 -1.12
N ASP A 155 -7.85 -27.06 -2.08
CA ASP A 155 -7.17 -28.32 -1.83
C ASP A 155 -5.66 -28.08 -1.75
N THR A 156 -5.09 -28.27 -0.55
CA THR A 156 -3.68 -27.99 -0.29
C THR A 156 -2.75 -29.02 -0.93
N THR A 157 -3.28 -30.17 -1.37
CA THR A 157 -2.52 -31.24 -2.02
C THR A 157 -2.48 -31.08 -3.53
N THR A 158 -3.63 -30.75 -4.13
CA THR A 158 -3.74 -30.58 -5.59
C THR A 158 -3.51 -29.15 -6.06
N ALA A 159 -3.48 -28.18 -5.12
CA ALA A 159 -3.43 -26.76 -5.40
C ALA A 159 -4.59 -26.32 -6.32
N GLN A 160 -5.81 -26.72 -5.96
CA GLN A 160 -7.01 -26.43 -6.76
C GLN A 160 -8.15 -25.88 -5.91
N TRP A 161 -8.84 -24.89 -6.46
CA TRP A 161 -10.07 -24.34 -5.89
C TRP A 161 -11.26 -25.27 -6.13
N ARG A 162 -12.17 -25.28 -5.16
CA ARG A 162 -13.45 -26.00 -5.17
C ARG A 162 -14.56 -25.04 -4.72
N THR A 163 -15.73 -25.13 -5.34
CA THR A 163 -16.90 -24.31 -5.02
C THR A 163 -18.01 -25.15 -4.39
N PHE A 164 -18.91 -24.49 -3.66
CA PHE A 164 -20.02 -25.14 -2.97
C PHE A 164 -21.36 -24.78 -3.64
N GLY A 165 -21.53 -25.21 -4.90
CA GLY A 165 -22.70 -24.84 -5.70
C GLY A 165 -22.73 -23.33 -5.98
N GLN A 166 -23.86 -22.67 -5.69
CA GLN A 166 -24.00 -21.22 -5.81
C GLN A 166 -23.59 -20.46 -4.54
N GLY A 167 -23.14 -21.17 -3.50
CA GLY A 167 -22.75 -20.56 -2.22
C GLY A 167 -23.94 -19.98 -1.44
N THR A 168 -23.68 -18.87 -0.75
CA THR A 168 -24.67 -18.15 0.05
C THR A 168 -25.08 -16.83 -0.64
N ASN A 169 -26.23 -16.25 -0.27
CA ASN A 169 -26.66 -14.95 -0.80
C ASN A 169 -26.11 -13.73 -0.01
N GLY A 170 -25.15 -13.97 0.88
CA GLY A 170 -24.54 -12.95 1.72
C GLY A 170 -23.34 -13.48 2.47
N VAL A 171 -22.65 -12.58 3.15
CA VAL A 171 -21.31 -12.79 3.71
C VAL A 171 -21.23 -13.96 4.68
N VAL A 172 -20.24 -14.83 4.52
CA VAL A 172 -19.87 -15.86 5.49
C VAL A 172 -18.79 -15.30 6.43
N ARG A 173 -19.03 -15.41 7.74
CA ARG A 173 -18.18 -14.84 8.81
C ARG A 173 -17.60 -15.89 9.76
N ALA A 174 -18.15 -17.10 9.73
CA ALA A 174 -17.68 -18.22 10.54
C ALA A 174 -17.76 -19.51 9.73
N ILE A 175 -16.76 -20.37 9.92
CA ILE A 175 -16.66 -21.69 9.28
C ILE A 175 -16.18 -22.70 10.33
N THR A 176 -16.77 -23.89 10.34
CA THR A 176 -16.21 -25.05 11.05
C THR A 176 -16.52 -26.33 10.29
N VAL A 177 -15.68 -27.34 10.44
CA VAL A 177 -15.86 -28.67 9.84
C VAL A 177 -16.14 -29.69 10.94
N SER A 178 -17.12 -30.57 10.77
CA SER A 178 -17.36 -31.67 11.71
C SER A 178 -16.33 -32.79 11.53
N PRO A 179 -16.14 -33.67 12.52
CA PRO A 179 -15.29 -34.86 12.36
C PRO A 179 -15.73 -35.81 11.24
N GLN A 180 -16.94 -35.66 10.70
CA GLN A 180 -17.45 -36.42 9.56
C GLN A 180 -17.14 -35.74 8.21
N GLY A 181 -16.51 -34.56 8.23
CA GLY A 181 -16.15 -33.78 7.04
C GLY A 181 -17.25 -32.86 6.53
N ASP A 182 -18.36 -32.69 7.26
CA ASP A 182 -19.40 -31.73 6.86
C ASP A 182 -18.98 -30.31 7.21
N LEU A 183 -19.20 -29.39 6.28
CA LEU A 183 -18.91 -27.98 6.44
C LEU A 183 -20.13 -27.26 7.00
N PHE A 184 -19.92 -26.47 8.05
CA PHE A 184 -20.92 -25.56 8.61
C PHE A 184 -20.45 -24.13 8.37
N VAL A 185 -21.35 -23.30 7.85
CA VAL A 185 -21.11 -21.88 7.59
C VAL A 185 -22.10 -21.03 8.37
N GLY A 186 -21.61 -19.91 8.90
CA GLY A 186 -22.41 -18.93 9.62
C GLY A 186 -22.04 -17.51 9.19
N GLY A 187 -23.01 -16.60 9.16
CA GLY A 187 -22.73 -15.22 8.74
C GLY A 187 -23.94 -14.31 8.69
N SER A 188 -24.07 -13.59 7.58
CA SER A 188 -25.11 -12.60 7.29
C SER A 188 -25.81 -12.96 5.98
N PHE A 189 -26.59 -14.03 5.99
CA PHE A 189 -27.28 -14.54 4.80
C PHE A 189 -28.64 -15.13 5.17
N SER A 190 -29.55 -15.16 4.22
CA SER A 190 -30.89 -15.74 4.40
C SER A 190 -31.09 -17.03 3.62
N GLU A 191 -30.23 -17.29 2.62
CA GLU A 191 -30.40 -18.38 1.67
C GLU A 191 -29.05 -18.99 1.26
N VAL A 192 -29.10 -20.29 0.98
CA VAL A 192 -28.02 -21.06 0.33
C VAL A 192 -28.59 -21.77 -0.89
N THR A 193 -27.85 -21.83 -2.00
CA THR A 193 -28.44 -22.27 -3.28
C THR A 193 -27.62 -23.36 -3.98
N THR A 194 -28.35 -24.31 -4.57
CA THR A 194 -27.86 -25.18 -5.64
C THR A 194 -28.62 -24.86 -6.93
N SER A 195 -29.78 -25.50 -7.18
CA SER A 195 -30.69 -25.20 -8.31
C SER A 195 -32.02 -24.55 -7.89
N ALA A 196 -32.32 -24.54 -6.59
CA ALA A 196 -33.43 -23.82 -5.95
C ALA A 196 -32.93 -23.27 -4.61
N ALA A 197 -33.41 -22.09 -4.21
CA ALA A 197 -32.99 -21.45 -2.96
C ALA A 197 -33.51 -22.21 -1.73
N ILE A 198 -32.61 -22.49 -0.78
CA ILE A 198 -32.93 -23.06 0.53
C ILE A 198 -32.85 -21.93 1.55
N VAL A 199 -33.96 -21.67 2.26
CA VAL A 199 -33.99 -20.70 3.35
C VAL A 199 -33.15 -21.23 4.52
N ALA A 200 -32.05 -20.55 4.80
CA ALA A 200 -31.11 -20.89 5.85
C ALA A 200 -30.71 -19.59 6.57
N SER A 201 -31.40 -19.28 7.67
CA SER A 201 -31.21 -18.04 8.42
C SER A 201 -29.86 -18.03 9.13
N ASN A 202 -28.88 -17.39 8.50
CA ASN A 202 -27.52 -17.12 8.99
C ASN A 202 -26.65 -18.32 9.36
N VAL A 203 -27.15 -19.56 9.25
CA VAL A 203 -26.40 -20.81 9.47
C VAL A 203 -26.85 -21.89 8.48
N ALA A 204 -25.89 -22.55 7.83
CA ALA A 204 -26.15 -23.64 6.90
C ALA A 204 -25.11 -24.75 7.00
N ARG A 205 -25.46 -25.95 6.54
CA ARG A 205 -24.58 -27.12 6.47
C ARG A 205 -24.45 -27.58 5.03
N TRP A 206 -23.22 -27.74 4.56
CA TRP A 206 -22.90 -28.51 3.37
C TRP A 206 -22.59 -29.94 3.75
N ASN A 207 -23.42 -30.86 3.29
CA ASN A 207 -23.18 -32.29 3.45
C ASN A 207 -22.14 -32.74 2.43
N ASN A 208 -20.97 -33.14 2.92
CA ASN A 208 -19.85 -33.48 2.04
C ASN A 208 -20.04 -34.82 1.32
N THR A 209 -20.94 -35.68 1.81
CA THR A 209 -21.28 -36.95 1.14
C THR A 209 -22.24 -36.74 -0.02
N SER A 210 -23.32 -35.96 0.19
CA SER A 210 -24.32 -35.70 -0.84
C SER A 210 -24.01 -34.49 -1.71
N GLN A 211 -22.95 -33.74 -1.40
CA GLN A 211 -22.54 -32.51 -2.09
C GLN A 211 -23.71 -31.52 -2.22
N SER A 212 -24.37 -31.25 -1.09
CA SER A 212 -25.59 -30.44 -1.06
C SER A 212 -25.73 -29.60 0.20
N TRP A 213 -26.23 -28.38 0.04
CA TRP A 213 -26.64 -27.51 1.14
C TRP A 213 -27.91 -28.00 1.85
N THR A 214 -27.96 -27.79 3.16
CA THR A 214 -29.11 -28.01 4.03
C THR A 214 -29.18 -26.90 5.09
N ALA A 215 -30.40 -26.50 5.47
CA ALA A 215 -30.60 -25.65 6.64
C ALA A 215 -30.42 -26.46 7.94
N LEU A 216 -30.07 -25.79 9.03
CA LEU A 216 -30.04 -26.42 10.35
C LEU A 216 -31.42 -26.32 11.00
N GLU A 217 -32.16 -27.43 10.92
CA GLU A 217 -33.54 -27.52 11.40
C GLU A 217 -33.62 -27.64 12.92
N GLY A 218 -34.69 -27.06 13.46
CA GLY A 218 -35.23 -27.40 14.79
C GLY A 218 -36.75 -27.52 14.74
N VAL A 219 -37.41 -27.54 15.91
CA VAL A 219 -38.86 -27.73 15.99
C VAL A 219 -39.60 -26.48 15.49
N GLY A 220 -39.95 -26.45 14.21
CA GLY A 220 -40.81 -25.43 13.59
C GLY A 220 -40.09 -24.21 12.96
N GLY A 221 -38.75 -24.21 12.92
CA GLY A 221 -37.98 -23.10 12.34
C GLY A 221 -36.53 -23.49 12.00
N GLN A 222 -35.76 -22.55 11.46
CA GLN A 222 -34.43 -22.77 10.90
C GLN A 222 -33.44 -21.67 11.34
N GLY A 223 -32.22 -22.05 11.73
CA GLY A 223 -31.12 -21.11 11.99
C GLY A 223 -31.37 -20.09 13.12
N VAL A 224 -30.78 -18.88 12.96
CA VAL A 224 -30.81 -17.77 13.93
C VAL A 224 -31.22 -16.44 13.28
N ASP A 225 -31.73 -15.50 14.09
CA ASP A 225 -32.29 -14.22 13.62
C ASP A 225 -31.25 -13.12 13.34
N GLY A 226 -29.98 -13.34 13.71
CA GLY A 226 -28.92 -12.34 13.60
C GLY A 226 -27.57 -12.87 13.14
N LEU A 227 -26.55 -12.01 13.21
CA LEU A 227 -25.22 -12.29 12.67
C LEU A 227 -24.51 -13.39 13.46
N VAL A 228 -23.88 -14.33 12.75
CA VAL A 228 -22.98 -15.33 13.36
C VAL A 228 -21.53 -14.91 13.13
N TYR A 229 -20.74 -14.87 14.22
CA TYR A 229 -19.33 -14.47 14.17
C TYR A 229 -18.37 -15.63 14.50
N ALA A 230 -18.82 -16.62 15.26
CA ALA A 230 -17.99 -17.74 15.65
C ALA A 230 -18.79 -19.04 15.65
N MET A 231 -18.13 -20.12 15.26
CA MET A 231 -18.64 -21.47 15.38
C MET A 231 -17.54 -22.41 15.84
N ASN A 232 -17.91 -23.42 16.61
CA ASN A 232 -16.97 -24.40 17.10
C ASN A 232 -17.67 -25.75 17.33
N TRP A 233 -16.99 -26.84 17.01
CA TRP A 233 -17.51 -28.19 17.21
C TRP A 233 -16.94 -28.80 18.50
N LEU A 234 -17.82 -29.27 19.39
CA LEU A 234 -17.43 -29.91 20.65
C LEU A 234 -18.44 -30.97 21.04
N ASN A 235 -17.97 -32.17 21.43
CA ASN A 235 -18.79 -33.27 21.95
C ASN A 235 -20.00 -33.65 21.07
N GLY A 236 -19.82 -33.60 19.74
CA GLY A 236 -20.87 -33.95 18.77
C GLY A 236 -21.92 -32.86 18.53
N ASN A 237 -21.70 -31.66 19.05
CA ASN A 237 -22.60 -30.53 18.89
C ASN A 237 -21.89 -29.34 18.24
N LEU A 238 -22.67 -28.54 17.50
CA LEU A 238 -22.24 -27.26 16.97
C LEU A 238 -22.58 -26.16 17.96
N TYR A 239 -21.58 -25.41 18.40
CA TYR A 239 -21.76 -24.17 19.16
C TYR A 239 -21.69 -22.99 18.20
N VAL A 240 -22.66 -22.09 18.31
CA VAL A 240 -22.82 -20.94 17.41
C VAL A 240 -22.89 -19.67 18.24
N GLY A 241 -21.95 -18.77 18.03
CA GLY A 241 -21.81 -17.49 18.72
C GLY A 241 -21.99 -16.30 17.77
N GLY A 242 -22.66 -15.25 18.21
CA GLY A 242 -22.91 -14.08 17.38
C GLY A 242 -23.64 -12.93 18.05
N GLN A 243 -24.34 -12.15 17.22
CA GLN A 243 -25.27 -11.09 17.61
C GLN A 243 -26.68 -11.50 17.15
N PHE A 244 -27.29 -12.42 17.90
CA PHE A 244 -28.64 -12.92 17.66
C PHE A 244 -29.40 -13.06 18.99
N THR A 245 -30.73 -12.99 18.91
CA THR A 245 -31.64 -13.04 20.06
C THR A 245 -32.57 -14.26 20.04
N GLU A 246 -32.63 -14.98 18.92
CA GLU A 246 -33.52 -16.10 18.72
C GLU A 246 -32.89 -17.20 17.84
N VAL A 247 -33.26 -18.45 18.12
CA VAL A 247 -33.05 -19.62 17.24
C VAL A 247 -34.40 -20.13 16.73
N ASN A 248 -34.38 -21.04 15.75
CA ASN A 248 -35.56 -21.59 15.10
C ASN A 248 -36.41 -20.49 14.46
N VAL A 249 -35.84 -19.67 13.57
CA VAL A 249 -36.59 -18.63 12.86
C VAL A 249 -37.79 -19.26 12.16
N GLY A 250 -39.01 -18.83 12.53
CA GLY A 250 -40.29 -19.45 12.14
C GLY A 250 -41.07 -20.09 13.30
N ALA A 251 -40.38 -20.50 14.38
CA ALA A 251 -40.94 -20.92 15.67
C ALA A 251 -39.96 -20.55 16.79
N PRO A 252 -39.79 -19.25 17.07
CA PRO A 252 -38.60 -18.75 17.74
C PRO A 252 -38.49 -19.22 19.19
N GLN A 253 -37.28 -19.58 19.58
CA GLN A 253 -36.87 -19.77 20.96
C GLN A 253 -35.82 -18.71 21.30
N SER A 254 -36.06 -17.92 22.35
CA SER A 254 -35.11 -16.90 22.79
C SER A 254 -33.81 -17.52 23.27
N VAL A 255 -32.71 -17.02 22.71
CA VAL A 255 -31.32 -17.31 23.09
C VAL A 255 -30.50 -16.04 22.91
N LEU A 256 -29.63 -15.70 23.86
CA LEU A 256 -28.77 -14.53 23.69
C LEU A 256 -27.38 -14.97 23.25
N ALA A 257 -27.02 -14.59 22.02
CA ALA A 257 -25.67 -14.60 21.44
C ALA A 257 -24.89 -15.93 21.37
N LEU A 258 -25.34 -16.99 22.05
CA LEU A 258 -24.73 -18.31 22.03
C LEU A 258 -25.82 -19.40 22.06
N ALA A 259 -25.76 -20.30 21.09
CA ALA A 259 -26.65 -21.44 20.96
C ALA A 259 -25.87 -22.72 20.70
N ILE A 260 -26.50 -23.85 21.02
CA ILE A 260 -25.99 -25.18 20.70
C ILE A 260 -26.99 -25.90 19.80
N TRP A 261 -26.51 -26.45 18.69
CA TRP A 261 -27.28 -27.29 17.78
C TRP A 261 -26.75 -28.73 17.83
N SER A 262 -27.69 -29.66 17.92
CA SER A 262 -27.43 -31.09 17.80
C SER A 262 -28.33 -31.69 16.74
N GLN A 263 -27.83 -32.68 16.00
CA GLN A 263 -28.59 -33.29 14.90
C GLN A 263 -29.89 -33.98 15.38
N LEU A 264 -29.92 -34.48 16.62
CA LEU A 264 -31.09 -35.17 17.19
C LEU A 264 -31.99 -34.27 18.05
N GLY A 265 -31.42 -33.23 18.67
CA GLY A 265 -32.13 -32.35 19.60
C GLY A 265 -32.49 -30.97 19.05
N GLY A 266 -32.00 -30.62 17.85
CA GLY A 266 -32.17 -29.30 17.27
C GLY A 266 -31.43 -28.20 18.05
N TRP A 267 -31.91 -26.97 17.92
CA TRP A 267 -31.38 -25.79 18.61
C TRP A 267 -31.79 -25.74 20.09
N SER A 268 -30.84 -25.41 20.96
CA SER A 268 -31.09 -25.17 22.38
C SER A 268 -30.14 -24.11 22.95
N SER A 269 -30.41 -23.69 24.19
CA SER A 269 -29.64 -22.66 24.89
C SER A 269 -28.71 -23.26 25.93
N LEU A 270 -27.57 -22.61 26.21
CA LEU A 270 -26.62 -23.05 27.24
C LEU A 270 -27.00 -22.45 28.59
N GLY A 271 -27.69 -23.20 29.46
CA GLY A 271 -28.00 -22.71 30.82
C GLY A 271 -29.16 -21.71 30.90
N GLY A 272 -30.20 -21.87 30.07
CA GLY A 272 -31.41 -21.02 30.08
C GLY A 272 -31.46 -20.01 28.92
N GLN A 273 -32.57 -19.28 28.76
CA GLN A 273 -32.86 -18.53 27.53
C GLN A 273 -32.06 -17.23 27.33
N ALA A 274 -31.30 -16.77 28.33
CA ALA A 274 -30.54 -15.51 28.30
C ALA A 274 -29.18 -15.66 28.97
N SER A 275 -28.43 -16.71 28.60
CA SER A 275 -27.23 -17.07 29.33
C SER A 275 -26.03 -16.21 29.00
N VAL A 276 -25.82 -15.74 27.77
CA VAL A 276 -24.67 -14.88 27.45
C VAL A 276 -25.16 -13.48 27.08
N GLN A 277 -24.90 -12.49 27.92
CA GLN A 277 -25.29 -11.10 27.66
C GLN A 277 -24.14 -10.35 26.98
N GLY A 278 -24.38 -9.89 25.75
CA GLY A 278 -23.38 -9.26 24.90
C GLY A 278 -23.23 -10.00 23.58
N ASN A 279 -22.26 -9.62 22.75
CA ASN A 279 -21.99 -10.28 21.48
C ASN A 279 -20.85 -11.28 21.64
N VAL A 280 -21.00 -12.48 21.07
CA VAL A 280 -19.92 -13.48 21.01
C VAL A 280 -19.17 -13.32 19.69
N TYR A 281 -17.86 -13.11 19.76
CA TYR A 281 -17.00 -12.94 18.59
C TYR A 281 -16.03 -14.11 18.38
N ALA A 282 -15.71 -14.88 19.42
CA ALA A 282 -14.75 -15.97 19.35
C ALA A 282 -15.18 -17.18 20.19
N LEU A 283 -14.93 -18.37 19.66
CA LEU A 283 -15.14 -19.65 20.34
C LEU A 283 -13.92 -20.54 20.14
N ALA A 284 -13.43 -21.16 21.22
CA ALA A 284 -12.40 -22.20 21.19
C ALA A 284 -12.72 -23.30 22.20
N ASN A 285 -12.16 -24.50 22.05
CA ASN A 285 -12.37 -25.59 23.00
C ASN A 285 -11.07 -26.37 23.23
N ASP A 286 -10.89 -26.93 24.44
CA ASP A 286 -9.76 -27.79 24.80
C ASP A 286 -10.10 -29.30 24.69
N GLY A 287 -11.19 -29.64 24.00
CA GLY A 287 -11.76 -30.98 23.94
C GLY A 287 -12.68 -31.32 25.12
N THR A 288 -12.67 -30.55 26.20
CA THR A 288 -13.54 -30.74 27.36
C THR A 288 -14.52 -29.59 27.54
N ASP A 289 -14.01 -28.37 27.52
CA ASP A 289 -14.72 -27.14 27.83
C ASP A 289 -14.67 -26.15 26.66
N LEU A 290 -15.67 -25.29 26.60
CA LEU A 290 -15.80 -24.24 25.61
C LEU A 290 -15.41 -22.89 26.22
N PHE A 291 -14.48 -22.19 25.57
CA PHE A 291 -14.10 -20.82 25.88
C PHE A 291 -14.84 -19.86 24.95
N VAL A 292 -15.45 -18.84 25.54
CA VAL A 292 -16.34 -17.90 24.85
C VAL A 292 -15.80 -16.50 25.03
N GLY A 293 -15.37 -15.87 23.93
CA GLY A 293 -14.87 -14.51 23.88
C GLY A 293 -15.82 -13.57 23.15
N GLY A 294 -15.89 -12.33 23.60
CA GLY A 294 -16.71 -11.33 22.95
C GLY A 294 -16.72 -10.00 23.68
N ASN A 295 -17.76 -9.20 23.42
CA ASN A 295 -18.09 -8.05 24.26
C ASN A 295 -19.14 -8.49 25.29
N LEU A 296 -18.73 -9.37 26.21
CA LEU A 296 -19.60 -9.96 27.21
C LEU A 296 -19.73 -9.02 28.42
N PHE A 297 -20.95 -8.86 28.94
CA PHE A 297 -21.23 -8.06 30.12
C PHE A 297 -21.55 -8.90 31.36
N ALA A 298 -22.22 -10.05 31.16
CA ALA A 298 -22.58 -11.00 32.20
C ALA A 298 -22.94 -12.36 31.57
N VAL A 299 -22.84 -13.42 32.37
CA VAL A 299 -23.26 -14.76 31.98
C VAL A 299 -24.20 -15.36 33.05
N SER A 300 -25.38 -15.82 32.65
CA SER A 300 -26.36 -16.45 33.54
C SER A 300 -26.08 -17.96 33.67
N GLN A 301 -25.98 -18.43 34.90
CA GLN A 301 -25.93 -19.85 35.24
C GLN A 301 -27.28 -20.53 34.95
N PRO A 302 -27.33 -21.85 34.76
CA PRO A 302 -28.58 -22.58 34.56
C PRO A 302 -29.60 -22.46 35.70
N ASN A 303 -29.14 -22.16 36.93
CA ASN A 303 -30.00 -21.93 38.08
C ASN A 303 -30.49 -20.47 38.20
N GLY A 304 -30.10 -19.59 37.26
CA GLY A 304 -30.47 -18.18 37.21
C GLY A 304 -29.45 -17.22 37.84
N ASP A 305 -28.43 -17.72 38.55
CA ASP A 305 -27.40 -16.88 39.16
C ASP A 305 -26.58 -16.15 38.10
N GLN A 306 -26.18 -14.90 38.36
CA GLN A 306 -25.33 -14.13 37.45
C GLN A 306 -23.86 -14.33 37.79
N LEU A 307 -23.06 -14.65 36.77
CA LEU A 307 -21.61 -14.58 36.80
C LEU A 307 -21.19 -13.29 36.08
N GLU A 308 -20.60 -12.35 36.82
CA GLU A 308 -19.99 -11.15 36.24
C GLU A 308 -18.66 -11.52 35.57
N SER A 309 -18.73 -12.06 34.35
CA SER A 309 -17.57 -12.34 33.50
C SER A 309 -17.60 -11.39 32.30
N ARG A 310 -16.59 -10.52 32.18
CA ARG A 310 -16.54 -9.50 31.13
C ARG A 310 -15.45 -9.82 30.11
N GLY A 311 -15.84 -9.91 28.84
CA GLY A 311 -14.97 -10.22 27.72
C GLY A 311 -14.74 -11.70 27.46
N ILE A 312 -14.62 -12.55 28.49
CA ILE A 312 -14.38 -14.00 28.33
C ILE A 312 -15.08 -14.86 29.40
N ALA A 313 -15.51 -16.06 29.05
CA ALA A 313 -16.09 -17.05 29.98
C ALA A 313 -15.80 -18.49 29.53
N ARG A 314 -15.87 -19.45 30.46
CA ARG A 314 -15.71 -20.90 30.22
C ARG A 314 -17.01 -21.64 30.53
N TRP A 315 -17.50 -22.43 29.57
CA TRP A 315 -18.62 -23.34 29.74
C TRP A 315 -18.12 -24.78 29.83
N SER A 316 -18.53 -25.49 30.87
CA SER A 316 -18.24 -26.92 31.03
C SER A 316 -19.48 -27.76 30.73
N PRO A 317 -19.54 -28.47 29.60
CA PRO A 317 -20.66 -29.34 29.25
C PRO A 317 -20.90 -30.46 30.27
N ALA A 318 -19.83 -31.01 30.86
CA ALA A 318 -19.91 -32.13 31.79
C ALA A 318 -20.64 -31.78 33.10
N SER A 319 -20.46 -30.55 33.59
CA SER A 319 -21.08 -30.06 34.82
C SER A 319 -22.26 -29.12 34.55
N ALA A 320 -22.50 -28.77 33.29
CA ALA A 320 -23.44 -27.74 32.85
C ALA A 320 -23.26 -26.44 33.63
N ARG A 321 -22.03 -25.94 33.74
CA ARG A 321 -21.73 -24.72 34.52
C ARG A 321 -20.88 -23.73 33.77
N TRP A 322 -21.17 -22.45 33.99
CA TRP A 322 -20.34 -21.34 33.59
C TRP A 322 -19.31 -21.03 34.67
N THR A 323 -18.08 -20.71 34.27
CA THR A 323 -17.02 -20.22 35.15
C THR A 323 -16.32 -19.04 34.49
N GLY A 324 -15.85 -18.10 35.31
CA GLY A 324 -14.98 -17.02 34.84
C GLY A 324 -13.54 -17.51 34.79
N LEU A 325 -12.71 -16.90 33.95
CA LEU A 325 -11.27 -17.14 33.95
C LEU A 325 -10.60 -16.12 34.88
N GLY A 326 -10.36 -16.50 36.14
CA GLY A 326 -9.71 -15.65 37.13
C GLY A 326 -8.84 -16.47 38.08
N GLU A 327 -7.82 -15.85 38.66
CA GLU A 327 -6.88 -16.53 39.55
C GLU A 327 -7.57 -17.01 40.85
N PRO A 328 -7.06 -18.07 41.49
CA PRO A 328 -7.58 -18.54 42.77
C PRO A 328 -7.54 -17.41 43.82
N ASN A 329 -8.72 -17.03 44.32
CA ASN A 329 -8.97 -15.94 45.30
C ASN A 329 -9.08 -14.51 44.76
N LEU A 330 -9.13 -14.30 43.44
CA LEU A 330 -9.48 -13.02 42.82
C LEU A 330 -10.88 -13.08 42.18
N THR A 331 -11.50 -11.91 41.98
CA THR A 331 -12.71 -11.79 41.14
C THR A 331 -12.37 -12.20 39.70
N PRO A 332 -13.33 -12.75 38.92
CA PRO A 332 -13.15 -12.98 37.48
C PRO A 332 -12.56 -11.74 36.79
N ILE A 333 -11.71 -11.97 35.77
CA ILE A 333 -11.07 -10.85 35.08
C ILE A 333 -12.11 -9.95 34.39
N ASP A 334 -11.97 -8.63 34.56
CA ASP A 334 -12.67 -7.65 33.74
C ASP A 334 -11.70 -7.13 32.67
N LEU A 335 -11.88 -7.63 31.45
CA LEU A 335 -11.05 -7.21 30.31
C LEU A 335 -11.38 -5.78 29.84
N GLY A 336 -12.54 -5.22 30.23
CA GLY A 336 -12.95 -3.86 29.89
C GLY A 336 -13.15 -3.59 28.40
N GLY A 337 -13.24 -4.64 27.58
CA GLY A 337 -13.29 -4.57 26.13
C GLY A 337 -13.65 -5.90 25.48
N SER A 338 -13.43 -6.01 24.17
CA SER A 338 -13.87 -7.15 23.36
C SER A 338 -12.73 -8.14 23.08
N VAL A 339 -13.00 -9.44 23.27
CA VAL A 339 -12.15 -10.52 22.77
C VAL A 339 -12.65 -10.92 21.39
N ARG A 340 -11.81 -10.74 20.36
CA ARG A 340 -12.14 -11.01 18.95
C ARG A 340 -11.64 -12.36 18.46
N SER A 341 -10.59 -12.89 19.07
CA SER A 341 -10.00 -14.17 18.68
C SER A 341 -9.47 -14.90 19.90
N ILE A 342 -9.60 -16.22 19.88
CA ILE A 342 -9.12 -17.13 20.92
C ILE A 342 -8.49 -18.31 20.20
N THR A 343 -7.29 -18.70 20.63
CA THR A 343 -6.64 -19.94 20.21
C THR A 343 -6.07 -20.69 21.41
N ILE A 344 -5.86 -21.99 21.28
CA ILE A 344 -5.20 -22.83 22.28
C ILE A 344 -3.91 -23.36 21.66
N VAL A 345 -2.78 -23.03 22.29
CA VAL A 345 -1.43 -23.38 21.81
C VAL A 345 -0.51 -23.60 23.01
N GLY A 346 0.41 -24.57 22.94
CA GLY A 346 1.39 -24.82 24.00
C GLY A 346 0.79 -25.03 25.40
N GLY A 347 -0.42 -25.61 25.51
CA GLY A 347 -1.13 -25.79 26.78
C GLY A 347 -1.70 -24.50 27.39
N SER A 348 -1.82 -23.43 26.60
CA SER A 348 -2.34 -22.15 27.04
C SER A 348 -3.42 -21.62 26.10
N LEU A 349 -4.35 -20.88 26.67
CA LEU A 349 -5.35 -20.11 25.94
C LEU A 349 -4.76 -18.73 25.62
N VAL A 350 -4.66 -18.36 24.36
CA VAL A 350 -4.19 -17.05 23.92
C VAL A 350 -5.38 -16.29 23.34
N ILE A 351 -5.55 -15.05 23.81
CA ILE A 351 -6.68 -14.20 23.43
C ILE A 351 -6.17 -12.93 22.76
N GLY A 352 -6.85 -12.55 21.68
CA GLY A 352 -6.63 -11.32 20.93
C GLY A 352 -7.90 -10.48 20.88
N GLY A 353 -7.78 -9.15 20.94
CA GLY A 353 -8.94 -8.27 20.77
C GLY A 353 -8.63 -6.79 21.00
N SER A 354 -9.66 -6.09 21.45
CA SER A 354 -9.62 -4.67 21.84
C SER A 354 -10.01 -4.58 23.31
N PHE A 355 -9.05 -4.84 24.21
CA PHE A 355 -9.26 -4.91 25.65
C PHE A 355 -8.08 -4.33 26.43
N TYR A 356 -8.30 -3.99 27.70
CA TYR A 356 -7.34 -3.26 28.55
C TYR A 356 -7.00 -3.95 29.88
N GLY A 357 -7.65 -5.08 30.21
CA GLY A 357 -7.30 -5.91 31.37
C GLY A 357 -7.38 -5.15 32.71
N LEU A 358 -8.54 -4.57 33.01
CA LEU A 358 -8.75 -3.54 34.05
C LEU A 358 -8.47 -4.01 35.48
N THR A 359 -8.56 -5.32 35.76
CA THR A 359 -8.40 -5.88 37.10
C THR A 359 -7.10 -6.66 37.32
N HIS A 360 -6.23 -6.75 36.31
CA HIS A 360 -4.95 -7.46 36.42
C HIS A 360 -3.78 -6.50 36.73
N PRO A 361 -2.85 -6.84 37.64
CA PRO A 361 -1.73 -5.98 38.04
C PRO A 361 -0.84 -5.55 36.86
N ASP A 362 -0.66 -6.41 35.86
CA ASP A 362 0.20 -6.15 34.70
C ASP A 362 -0.49 -5.43 33.51
N ARG A 363 -1.77 -5.02 33.65
CA ARG A 363 -2.56 -4.31 32.61
C ARG A 363 -2.39 -4.90 31.19
N MET A 364 -3.03 -6.04 30.94
CA MET A 364 -2.99 -6.71 29.63
C MET A 364 -3.73 -5.93 28.55
N ARG A 365 -3.09 -5.66 27.40
CA ARG A 365 -3.71 -4.88 26.32
C ARG A 365 -3.72 -5.66 25.01
N SER A 366 -4.91 -5.88 24.47
CA SER A 366 -5.16 -6.49 23.15
C SER A 366 -4.64 -7.92 22.92
N LEU A 367 -3.66 -8.40 23.69
CA LEU A 367 -3.14 -9.77 23.65
C LEU A 367 -2.85 -10.26 25.08
N ALA A 368 -3.31 -11.47 25.41
CA ALA A 368 -3.08 -12.07 26.73
C ALA A 368 -3.03 -13.60 26.65
N ARG A 369 -2.33 -14.20 27.61
CA ARG A 369 -2.22 -15.66 27.75
C ARG A 369 -2.78 -16.11 29.09
N TRP A 370 -3.60 -17.15 29.07
CA TRP A 370 -4.08 -17.87 30.24
C TRP A 370 -3.48 -19.28 30.26
N ASP A 371 -2.77 -19.61 31.33
CA ASP A 371 -2.28 -20.97 31.56
C ASP A 371 -3.44 -21.88 31.98
N LEU A 372 -3.73 -22.91 31.17
CA LEU A 372 -4.82 -23.85 31.43
C LEU A 372 -4.55 -24.76 32.63
N VAL A 373 -3.28 -24.93 33.04
CA VAL A 373 -2.89 -25.78 34.16
C VAL A 373 -2.72 -24.97 35.44
N GLY A 374 -1.95 -23.87 35.37
CA GLY A 374 -1.72 -22.98 36.50
C GLY A 374 -2.90 -22.08 36.86
N GLU A 375 -3.90 -21.97 35.97
CA GLU A 375 -5.07 -21.09 36.11
C GLU A 375 -4.66 -19.63 36.42
N SER A 376 -3.74 -19.10 35.62
CA SER A 376 -3.20 -17.74 35.79
C SER A 376 -3.13 -16.99 34.47
N TRP A 377 -3.39 -15.69 34.53
CA TRP A 377 -3.18 -14.77 33.40
C TRP A 377 -1.73 -14.29 33.38
N SER A 378 -1.20 -14.09 32.19
CA SER A 378 0.07 -13.41 31.96
C SER A 378 -0.08 -12.48 30.78
N SER A 379 0.49 -11.28 30.89
CA SER A 379 0.65 -10.42 29.72
C SER A 379 1.72 -11.01 28.81
N LEU A 380 1.50 -10.93 27.51
CA LEU A 380 2.54 -11.16 26.51
C LEU A 380 3.30 -9.84 26.22
N ASP A 381 3.07 -8.80 27.02
CA ASP A 381 3.49 -7.41 26.73
C ASP A 381 4.90 -7.06 27.24
N GLY A 382 5.66 -8.02 27.75
CA GLY A 382 6.97 -7.82 28.42
C GLY A 382 8.09 -7.18 27.59
N LEU A 383 7.91 -7.02 26.27
CA LEU A 383 8.84 -6.37 25.34
C LEU A 383 8.21 -5.25 24.49
N LEU A 384 6.90 -4.97 24.65
CA LEU A 384 6.12 -4.01 23.85
C LEU A 384 5.95 -2.64 24.53
N GLY A 385 6.95 -2.20 25.32
CA GLY A 385 6.99 -0.99 26.15
C GLY A 385 5.96 0.09 25.78
N THR A 386 4.95 0.26 26.64
CA THR A 386 3.83 1.20 26.52
C THR A 386 3.02 1.11 25.21
N GLY A 387 2.07 0.17 25.19
CA GLY A 387 0.92 0.16 24.27
C GLY A 387 1.30 -0.09 22.81
N ALA A 388 1.30 -1.35 22.39
CA ALA A 388 1.13 -1.65 20.97
C ALA A 388 -0.30 -1.29 20.55
N ILE A 389 -0.40 -0.60 19.42
CA ILE A 389 -1.52 0.22 18.94
C ILE A 389 -2.28 -0.58 17.89
N GLY A 390 -3.53 -0.99 18.18
CA GLY A 390 -4.49 -1.53 17.21
C GLY A 390 -5.35 -2.68 17.73
N ASP A 391 -6.47 -2.96 17.05
CA ASP A 391 -7.36 -4.09 17.35
C ASP A 391 -6.72 -5.39 16.82
N VAL A 392 -6.36 -6.32 17.71
CA VAL A 392 -5.99 -7.69 17.31
C VAL A 392 -7.24 -8.38 16.80
N SER A 393 -7.23 -8.74 15.52
CA SER A 393 -8.39 -9.35 14.87
C SER A 393 -8.32 -10.86 14.90
N VAL A 394 -7.12 -11.44 14.80
CA VAL A 394 -6.91 -12.88 14.82
C VAL A 394 -5.63 -13.28 15.54
N VAL A 395 -5.69 -14.38 16.28
CA VAL A 395 -4.53 -15.10 16.81
C VAL A 395 -4.61 -16.57 16.42
N THR A 396 -3.50 -17.15 15.99
CA THR A 396 -3.36 -18.60 15.77
C THR A 396 -1.96 -19.07 16.22
N GLY A 397 -1.69 -20.37 16.24
CA GLY A 397 -0.40 -20.87 16.72
C GLY A 397 0.02 -22.22 16.18
N VAL A 398 1.33 -22.41 16.05
CA VAL A 398 1.99 -23.62 15.56
C VAL A 398 3.11 -23.97 16.54
N GLY A 399 3.05 -25.15 17.15
CA GLY A 399 4.02 -25.52 18.20
C GLY A 399 3.98 -24.55 19.39
N ASP A 400 5.09 -23.86 19.64
CA ASP A 400 5.22 -22.81 20.67
C ASP A 400 5.14 -21.38 20.10
N ASP A 401 4.91 -21.24 18.79
CA ASP A 401 4.77 -19.94 18.13
C ASP A 401 3.30 -19.52 18.05
N ILE A 402 3.04 -18.23 18.26
CA ILE A 402 1.77 -17.59 17.91
C ILE A 402 1.95 -16.58 16.80
N TYR A 403 0.92 -16.48 15.97
CA TYR A 403 0.81 -15.58 14.84
C TYR A 403 -0.36 -14.65 15.11
N VAL A 404 -0.10 -13.35 15.09
CA VAL A 404 -1.05 -12.32 15.47
C VAL A 404 -1.34 -11.48 14.24
N GLY A 405 -2.60 -11.41 13.83
CA GLY A 405 -3.07 -10.58 12.72
C GLY A 405 -4.03 -9.49 13.19
N GLY A 406 -3.98 -8.30 12.58
CA GLY A 406 -4.91 -7.23 12.94
C GLY A 406 -4.74 -5.95 12.14
N ASN A 407 -5.41 -4.89 12.60
CA ASN A 407 -5.22 -3.54 12.08
C ASN A 407 -4.31 -2.79 13.05
N TYR A 408 -3.03 -3.12 13.01
CA TYR A 408 -2.00 -2.41 13.74
C TYR A 408 -0.87 -2.08 12.77
N ARG A 409 -0.45 -0.81 12.79
CA ARG A 409 0.65 -0.31 11.96
C ARG A 409 1.94 -0.16 12.75
N GLN A 410 1.94 -0.45 14.06
CA GLN A 410 3.03 -0.10 14.99
C GLN A 410 3.23 -1.15 16.08
N THR A 411 4.49 -1.46 16.39
CA THR A 411 4.94 -2.13 17.62
C THR A 411 6.10 -1.36 18.24
N ARG A 412 6.48 -1.68 19.48
CA ARG A 412 7.68 -1.10 20.12
C ARG A 412 8.61 -2.22 20.56
N GLU A 413 9.91 -2.10 20.28
CA GLU A 413 10.94 -2.99 20.80
C GLU A 413 11.96 -2.15 21.57
N GLN A 414 12.15 -2.44 22.87
CA GLN A 414 13.10 -1.74 23.75
C GLN A 414 12.98 -0.20 23.79
N GLY A 415 11.82 0.37 23.44
CA GLY A 415 11.56 1.82 23.48
C GLY A 415 11.55 2.52 22.12
N THR A 416 11.92 1.83 21.03
CA THR A 416 11.86 2.32 19.64
C THR A 416 10.54 1.92 19.00
N GLN A 417 9.87 2.83 18.28
CA GLN A 417 8.66 2.52 17.50
C GLN A 417 9.05 1.84 16.19
N ILE A 418 8.47 0.68 15.88
CA ILE A 418 8.71 -0.04 14.63
C ILE A 418 7.36 -0.19 13.95
N ASN A 419 7.14 0.42 12.78
CA ASN A 419 5.96 0.11 11.99
C ASN A 419 6.07 -1.34 11.50
N ARG A 420 5.05 -2.15 11.78
CA ARG A 420 4.95 -3.54 11.33
C ARG A 420 3.78 -3.67 10.38
N GLY A 421 3.91 -4.51 9.36
CA GLY A 421 2.76 -5.01 8.62
C GLY A 421 1.80 -5.78 9.53
N SER A 422 0.61 -6.06 9.02
CA SER A 422 -0.53 -6.55 9.82
C SER A 422 -0.38 -7.96 10.41
N VAL A 423 0.81 -8.57 10.38
CA VAL A 423 1.12 -9.90 10.92
C VAL A 423 2.42 -9.88 11.73
N THR A 424 2.40 -10.49 12.92
CA THR A 424 3.57 -10.66 13.81
C THR A 424 3.65 -12.10 14.31
N ARG A 425 4.86 -12.64 14.45
CA ARG A 425 5.13 -13.93 15.13
C ARG A 425 5.67 -13.69 16.54
N TRP A 426 5.31 -14.56 17.47
CA TRP A 426 5.81 -14.54 18.84
C TRP A 426 6.13 -15.95 19.31
N ASP A 427 7.34 -16.15 19.82
CA ASP A 427 7.79 -17.41 20.41
C ASP A 427 7.45 -17.42 21.91
N LEU A 428 6.52 -18.31 22.32
CA LEU A 428 6.07 -18.43 23.71
C LEU A 428 7.11 -19.04 24.64
N SER A 429 8.12 -19.75 24.11
CA SER A 429 9.19 -20.36 24.89
C SER A 429 10.30 -19.37 25.22
N MET A 430 10.58 -18.44 24.29
CA MET A 430 11.60 -17.41 24.45
C MET A 430 11.05 -16.10 25.01
N GLY A 431 9.74 -15.86 24.90
CA GLY A 431 9.11 -14.59 25.28
C GLY A 431 9.50 -13.44 24.36
N VAL A 432 9.89 -13.73 23.11
CA VAL A 432 10.39 -12.75 22.14
C VAL A 432 9.47 -12.71 20.92
N ALA A 433 9.16 -11.49 20.47
CA ALA A 433 8.46 -11.24 19.20
C ALA A 433 9.45 -11.16 18.04
N SER A 434 9.09 -11.71 16.88
CA SER A 434 9.84 -11.51 15.63
C SER A 434 8.89 -11.21 14.47
N THR A 435 9.40 -10.46 13.48
CA THR A 435 8.70 -10.24 12.20
C THR A 435 8.94 -11.42 11.28
N LEU A 436 7.93 -11.79 10.47
CA LEU A 436 8.05 -12.83 9.45
C LEU A 436 8.58 -12.26 8.14
N ALA A 437 9.57 -12.93 7.55
CA ALA A 437 10.32 -12.62 6.34
C ALA A 437 11.00 -11.22 6.31
N SER A 438 12.31 -11.22 6.03
CA SER A 438 13.15 -10.02 5.95
C SER A 438 13.57 -9.70 4.51
N ALA A 439 12.86 -8.79 3.85
CA ALA A 439 13.40 -8.10 2.69
C ALA A 439 14.43 -7.04 3.13
N THR A 440 15.49 -6.90 2.35
CA THR A 440 16.56 -5.90 2.53
C THR A 440 16.16 -4.61 1.80
N GLY A 441 15.43 -3.74 2.50
CA GLY A 441 15.03 -2.42 1.99
C GLY A 441 13.55 -2.15 2.21
N GLY A 442 13.24 -1.00 2.79
CA GLY A 442 11.89 -0.68 3.24
C GLY A 442 11.16 0.31 2.36
N ALA A 443 9.88 0.52 2.63
CA ALA A 443 8.99 1.33 1.82
C ALA A 443 9.14 2.83 2.14
N ALA A 444 9.06 3.70 1.13
CA ALA A 444 9.00 5.15 1.31
C ALA A 444 7.55 5.64 1.19
N HIS A 445 6.80 5.57 2.28
CA HIS A 445 5.41 6.04 2.30
C HIS A 445 5.35 7.56 2.27
N GLY A 446 4.37 8.08 1.55
CA GLY A 446 4.14 9.52 1.41
C GLY A 446 3.90 9.89 -0.05
N ASP A 447 3.72 11.17 -0.29
CA ASP A 447 3.63 11.72 -1.63
C ASP A 447 5.02 12.21 -2.02
N VAL A 448 5.84 11.30 -2.55
CA VAL A 448 7.25 11.60 -2.82
C VAL A 448 7.32 12.70 -3.88
N GLY A 449 7.87 13.85 -3.49
CA GLY A 449 7.80 15.09 -4.27
C GLY A 449 9.07 15.41 -5.06
N ALA A 450 10.23 14.98 -4.58
CA ALA A 450 11.51 15.17 -5.27
C ALA A 450 12.50 14.07 -4.89
N VAL A 451 13.42 13.77 -5.80
CA VAL A 451 14.51 12.82 -5.63
C VAL A 451 15.81 13.50 -6.04
N ALA A 452 16.85 13.39 -5.21
CA ALA A 452 18.18 13.91 -5.52
C ALA A 452 19.28 12.94 -5.06
N PHE A 453 20.48 13.10 -5.60
CA PHE A 453 21.59 12.21 -5.32
C PHE A 453 22.85 12.97 -4.90
N LEU A 454 23.53 12.47 -3.87
CA LEU A 454 24.82 12.97 -3.42
C LEU A 454 25.68 11.80 -2.94
N ASP A 455 26.91 11.71 -3.44
CA ASP A 455 27.91 10.72 -3.04
C ASP A 455 27.47 9.23 -3.09
N GLY A 456 26.51 8.90 -3.95
CA GLY A 456 25.95 7.54 -4.03
C GLY A 456 24.56 7.43 -3.41
N ASP A 457 24.29 8.23 -2.39
CA ASP A 457 23.03 8.21 -1.66
C ASP A 457 21.91 8.91 -2.41
N MET A 458 20.69 8.42 -2.18
CA MET A 458 19.47 9.04 -2.66
C MET A 458 18.79 9.78 -1.52
N TYR A 459 18.30 10.98 -1.78
CA TYR A 459 17.52 11.78 -0.86
C TYR A 459 16.14 12.01 -1.46
N VAL A 460 15.10 11.83 -0.65
CA VAL A 460 13.71 11.95 -1.10
C VAL A 460 12.93 12.83 -0.14
N THR A 461 12.02 13.64 -0.68
CA THR A 461 11.11 14.48 0.11
C THR A 461 9.66 14.07 -0.03
N GLY A 462 8.80 14.52 0.89
CA GLY A 462 7.36 14.21 0.90
C GLY A 462 7.02 12.86 1.54
N VAL A 463 8.00 12.22 2.18
CA VAL A 463 7.84 10.97 2.90
C VAL A 463 7.26 11.18 4.30
N SER A 464 6.28 10.36 4.67
CA SER A 464 5.67 10.27 6.00
C SER A 464 6.21 9.11 6.83
N SER A 465 6.77 8.08 6.19
CA SER A 465 7.54 7.04 6.85
C SER A 465 8.47 6.33 5.87
N VAL A 466 9.63 5.88 6.35
CA VAL A 466 10.61 5.11 5.57
C VAL A 466 11.13 3.94 6.40
N GLY A 467 11.28 2.75 5.82
CA GLY A 467 11.88 1.61 6.55
C GLY A 467 11.13 1.24 7.84
N GLY A 468 9.82 1.46 7.86
CA GLY A 468 8.99 1.29 9.04
C GLY A 468 9.14 2.37 10.12
N GLU A 469 9.87 3.46 9.90
CA GLU A 469 10.05 4.56 10.85
C GLU A 469 9.33 5.82 10.37
N ILE A 470 8.80 6.66 11.28
CA ILE A 470 8.12 7.91 10.90
C ILE A 470 9.15 8.89 10.33
N ALA A 471 8.87 9.39 9.13
CA ALA A 471 9.65 10.41 8.46
C ALA A 471 8.84 11.71 8.42
N HIS A 472 9.52 12.84 8.60
CA HIS A 472 8.88 14.15 8.69
C HIS A 472 9.06 14.99 7.43
N GLY A 473 9.08 14.33 6.28
CA GLY A 473 9.11 14.97 4.97
C GLY A 473 10.43 14.82 4.21
N ILE A 474 11.48 14.23 4.79
CA ILE A 474 12.71 13.87 4.07
C ILE A 474 13.38 12.61 4.64
N ALA A 475 14.00 11.82 3.75
CA ALA A 475 14.80 10.65 4.10
C ALA A 475 15.97 10.45 3.14
N ARG A 476 16.97 9.69 3.60
CA ARG A 476 18.13 9.26 2.82
C ARG A 476 18.10 7.76 2.64
N TRP A 477 18.49 7.28 1.47
CA TRP A 477 18.73 5.88 1.18
C TRP A 477 20.18 5.71 0.76
N ASP A 478 20.90 4.83 1.45
CA ASP A 478 22.34 4.59 1.22
C ASP A 478 22.62 3.45 0.22
N GLY A 479 21.59 2.93 -0.43
CA GLY A 479 21.68 1.75 -1.29
C GLY A 479 21.25 0.45 -0.60
N GLN A 480 21.08 0.45 0.73
CA GLN A 480 20.72 -0.74 1.52
C GLN A 480 19.64 -0.47 2.57
N SER A 481 19.61 0.73 3.14
CA SER A 481 18.68 1.09 4.21
C SER A 481 18.29 2.56 4.19
N TRP A 482 17.14 2.85 4.81
CA TRP A 482 16.65 4.21 4.99
C TRP A 482 17.21 4.84 6.28
N ASP A 483 17.69 6.06 6.14
CA ASP A 483 18.21 6.94 7.17
C ASP A 483 17.27 8.14 7.33
N LEU A 484 16.80 8.38 8.56
CA LEU A 484 16.07 9.61 8.89
C LEU A 484 17.04 10.78 9.03
N LEU A 485 16.72 11.89 8.34
CA LEU A 485 17.42 13.17 8.46
C LEU A 485 16.81 14.07 9.55
N ASP A 486 15.69 13.61 10.08
CA ASP A 486 14.69 14.37 10.79
C ASP A 486 14.34 13.63 12.09
N THR A 487 14.49 14.29 13.24
CA THR A 487 13.97 13.80 14.53
C THR A 487 12.50 14.21 14.72
N ASP A 488 11.76 13.60 15.65
CA ASP A 488 10.33 13.78 16.02
C ASP A 488 9.75 15.23 16.08
N ALA A 489 10.56 16.27 15.92
CA ALA A 489 10.20 17.68 16.03
C ALA A 489 10.20 18.44 14.68
N SER A 490 10.44 17.76 13.56
CA SER A 490 10.54 18.38 12.24
C SER A 490 9.26 18.25 11.41
N THR A 491 9.07 19.16 10.46
CA THR A 491 8.05 19.06 9.42
C THR A 491 8.55 19.78 8.17
N ILE A 492 8.68 19.06 7.06
CA ILE A 492 8.91 19.62 5.73
C ILE A 492 7.68 19.31 4.86
N SER A 493 6.95 20.35 4.46
CA SER A 493 5.77 20.23 3.60
C SER A 493 6.05 20.81 2.22
N GLY A 494 5.93 19.97 1.19
CA GLY A 494 6.40 20.27 -0.16
C GLY A 494 7.92 20.20 -0.21
N GLY A 495 8.46 19.50 -1.20
CA GLY A 495 9.89 19.24 -1.24
C GLY A 495 10.41 19.34 -2.67
N SER A 496 11.20 20.37 -2.90
CA SER A 496 12.16 20.42 -4.00
C SER A 496 13.55 20.21 -3.43
N LEU A 497 14.43 19.58 -4.20
CA LEU A 497 15.80 19.26 -3.79
C LEU A 497 16.80 19.82 -4.80
N ALA A 498 17.95 20.28 -4.29
CA ALA A 498 19.12 20.56 -5.12
C ALA A 498 20.40 20.20 -4.36
N VAL A 499 21.43 19.79 -5.10
CA VAL A 499 22.73 19.43 -4.53
C VAL A 499 23.79 20.42 -5.00
N LEU A 500 24.45 21.09 -4.06
CA LEU A 500 25.48 22.10 -4.36
C LEU A 500 26.59 22.01 -3.31
N ASP A 501 27.84 21.98 -3.77
CA ASP A 501 29.04 21.96 -2.92
C ASP A 501 29.05 20.86 -1.83
N GLY A 502 28.50 19.67 -2.14
CA GLY A 502 28.43 18.53 -1.21
C GLY A 502 27.31 18.63 -0.16
N GLU A 503 26.37 19.55 -0.36
CA GLU A 503 25.28 19.84 0.56
C GLU A 503 23.93 19.63 -0.12
N ILE A 504 22.91 19.28 0.66
CA ILE A 504 21.53 19.12 0.18
C ILE A 504 20.74 20.37 0.54
N TYR A 505 20.13 21.01 -0.45
CA TYR A 505 19.21 22.13 -0.27
C TYR A 505 17.78 21.66 -0.45
N VAL A 506 16.92 22.06 0.47
CA VAL A 506 15.52 21.64 0.50
C VAL A 506 14.63 22.88 0.47
N GLY A 507 13.66 22.88 -0.43
CA GLY A 507 12.67 23.94 -0.60
C GLY A 507 11.27 23.44 -0.31
N GLY A 508 10.43 24.26 0.33
CA GLY A 508 9.04 23.91 0.65
C GLY A 508 8.20 25.12 1.08
N ASP A 509 7.01 24.83 1.62
CA ASP A 509 6.06 25.84 2.11
C ASP A 509 6.27 26.15 3.59
N SER A 510 6.13 25.11 4.43
CA SER A 510 6.31 25.20 5.88
C SER A 510 7.42 24.27 6.32
N MET A 511 8.41 24.83 7.02
CA MET A 511 9.59 24.11 7.44
C MET A 511 9.95 24.41 8.90
N SER A 512 9.87 23.38 9.73
CA SER A 512 10.35 23.37 11.12
C SER A 512 11.43 22.32 11.22
N LEU A 513 12.64 22.71 11.60
CA LEU A 513 13.79 21.80 11.64
C LEU A 513 14.45 21.82 13.03
N PRO A 514 15.18 20.75 13.40
CA PRO A 514 15.92 20.70 14.65
C PRO A 514 16.90 21.87 14.77
N GLY A 515 16.73 22.70 15.79
CA GLY A 515 17.55 23.90 16.01
C GLY A 515 17.20 25.11 15.13
N ILE A 516 16.22 25.00 14.23
CA ILE A 516 15.76 26.06 13.32
C ILE A 516 14.23 26.05 13.29
N PRO A 517 13.56 26.71 14.25
CA PRO A 517 12.10 26.65 14.38
C PRO A 517 11.35 27.42 13.27
N VAL A 518 12.03 28.28 12.51
CA VAL A 518 11.44 29.01 11.36
C VAL A 518 12.45 29.02 10.20
N ALA A 519 12.40 28.01 9.34
CA ALA A 519 13.09 28.05 8.05
C ALA A 519 12.13 28.64 7.00
N ARG A 520 12.57 29.72 6.33
CA ARG A 520 11.73 30.49 5.40
C ARG A 520 11.85 29.96 3.98
N GLY A 521 11.06 28.93 3.69
CA GLY A 521 10.92 28.32 2.36
C GLY A 521 12.12 27.49 1.90
N VAL A 522 13.32 27.68 2.46
CA VAL A 522 14.54 26.94 2.08
C VAL A 522 15.46 26.70 3.29
N ALA A 523 16.09 25.53 3.32
CA ALA A 523 17.16 25.19 4.27
C ALA A 523 18.22 24.31 3.61
N ARG A 524 19.35 24.14 4.30
CA ARG A 524 20.46 23.30 3.87
C ARG A 524 20.75 22.22 4.91
N TRP A 525 20.88 20.99 4.45
CA TRP A 525 21.38 19.83 5.19
C TRP A 525 22.84 19.57 4.83
N THR A 526 23.67 19.45 5.86
CA THR A 526 25.10 19.12 5.76
C THR A 526 25.33 17.66 6.16
N PRO A 527 25.56 16.73 5.20
CA PRO A 527 25.74 15.31 5.52
C PRO A 527 26.92 15.05 6.45
N ALA A 528 28.03 15.78 6.26
CA ALA A 528 29.25 15.59 7.04
C ALA A 528 29.06 15.83 8.55
N THR A 529 28.17 16.76 8.93
CA THR A 529 27.88 17.07 10.34
C THR A 529 26.52 16.58 10.80
N ARG A 530 25.68 16.08 9.89
CA ARG A 530 24.27 15.73 10.11
C ARG A 530 23.47 16.86 10.77
N THR A 531 23.62 18.07 10.24
CA THR A 531 22.95 19.26 10.77
C THR A 531 22.20 20.03 9.71
N TRP A 532 21.03 20.53 10.09
CA TRP A 532 20.31 21.56 9.37
C TRP A 532 20.91 22.94 9.62
N SER A 533 20.97 23.78 8.59
CA SER A 533 21.41 25.17 8.66
C SER A 533 20.57 26.06 7.73
N LEU A 534 20.38 27.31 8.13
CA LEU A 534 19.83 28.35 7.25
C LEU A 534 20.91 28.83 6.25
N LEU A 535 20.51 29.53 5.19
CA LEU A 535 21.41 30.05 4.14
C LEU A 535 22.07 31.39 4.50
N GLY A 536 23.32 31.40 5.00
CA GLY A 536 24.11 32.63 5.25
C GLY A 536 24.38 32.95 6.72
N THR A 537 25.03 34.09 6.99
CA THR A 537 25.52 34.44 8.33
C THR A 537 24.47 35.18 9.16
N ALA A 538 23.83 34.41 10.04
CA ALA A 538 23.20 34.81 11.29
C ALA A 538 21.96 35.75 11.23
N GLN A 539 20.77 35.13 11.36
CA GLN A 539 19.51 35.67 11.90
C GLN A 539 18.45 36.23 10.92
N ALA A 540 18.65 36.12 9.59
CA ALA A 540 17.59 36.29 8.57
C ALA A 540 18.04 35.71 7.22
N ASN A 541 17.28 34.77 6.62
CA ASN A 541 17.43 34.37 5.21
C ASN A 541 16.27 33.47 4.73
N GLY A 542 16.21 33.26 3.42
CA GLY A 542 15.15 32.52 2.73
C GLY A 542 14.23 33.46 1.97
N VAL A 543 13.03 32.98 1.67
CA VAL A 543 12.00 33.73 0.91
C VAL A 543 10.74 33.95 1.74
N ASP A 544 9.89 34.90 1.35
CA ASP A 544 8.65 35.24 2.07
C ASP A 544 7.42 34.41 1.68
N GLY A 545 7.62 33.35 0.90
CA GLY A 545 6.56 32.45 0.45
C GLY A 545 7.06 31.03 0.19
N VAL A 546 6.32 30.28 -0.62
CA VAL A 546 6.59 28.87 -0.90
C VAL A 546 7.68 28.70 -1.95
N VAL A 547 8.59 27.76 -1.71
CA VAL A 547 9.56 27.29 -2.71
C VAL A 547 9.05 25.99 -3.33
N LEU A 548 8.96 25.97 -4.66
CA LEU A 548 8.46 24.82 -5.42
C LEU A 548 9.53 24.22 -6.32
N ALA A 549 10.57 24.98 -6.65
CA ALA A 549 11.66 24.54 -7.50
C ALA A 549 13.00 25.02 -6.96
N LEU A 550 13.97 24.11 -6.95
CA LEU A 550 15.37 24.39 -6.70
C LEU A 550 16.19 23.81 -7.86
N THR A 551 17.22 24.53 -8.29
CA THR A 551 18.24 23.99 -9.21
C THR A 551 19.58 24.66 -8.95
N VAL A 552 20.64 24.15 -9.55
CA VAL A 552 21.97 24.75 -9.51
C VAL A 552 22.30 25.32 -10.88
N HIS A 553 22.77 26.58 -10.89
CA HIS A 553 23.20 27.25 -12.11
C HIS A 553 24.38 28.19 -11.77
N ASP A 554 25.47 28.10 -12.53
CA ASP A 554 26.71 28.87 -12.32
C ASP A 554 27.27 28.82 -10.88
N GLY A 555 27.22 27.64 -10.25
CA GLY A 555 27.68 27.44 -8.87
C GLY A 555 26.80 28.12 -7.81
N LYS A 556 25.61 28.57 -8.19
CA LYS A 556 24.61 29.19 -7.30
C LYS A 556 23.38 28.32 -7.22
N LEU A 557 22.72 28.36 -6.07
CA LEU A 557 21.38 27.82 -5.93
C LEU A 557 20.37 28.80 -6.53
N ILE A 558 19.54 28.34 -7.45
CA ILE A 558 18.40 29.10 -7.96
C ILE A 558 17.15 28.60 -7.25
N VAL A 559 16.35 29.56 -6.76
CA VAL A 559 15.14 29.31 -5.96
C VAL A 559 13.96 29.90 -6.69
N GLY A 560 12.97 29.06 -6.99
CA GLY A 560 11.73 29.44 -7.67
C GLY A 560 10.50 29.00 -6.87
N GLY A 561 9.45 29.81 -6.90
CA GLY A 561 8.20 29.48 -6.24
C GLY A 561 7.16 30.59 -6.34
N LEU A 562 6.42 30.82 -5.27
CA LEU A 562 5.49 31.94 -5.13
C LEU A 562 5.91 32.78 -3.92
N PHE A 563 6.68 33.83 -4.19
CA PHE A 563 7.26 34.74 -3.19
C PHE A 563 7.61 36.08 -3.84
N GLU A 564 7.62 37.17 -3.08
CA GLU A 564 8.01 38.49 -3.60
C GLU A 564 9.46 38.83 -3.24
N HIS A 565 9.92 38.36 -2.07
CA HIS A 565 11.19 38.75 -1.49
C HIS A 565 12.10 37.56 -1.19
N ALA A 566 13.38 37.75 -1.45
CA ALA A 566 14.48 36.94 -0.93
C ALA A 566 15.23 37.72 0.15
N ASN A 567 16.01 37.01 0.96
CA ASN A 567 16.68 37.57 2.14
C ASN A 567 15.67 38.25 3.10
N PHE A 568 14.50 37.62 3.27
CA PHE A 568 13.36 38.19 4.00
C PHE A 568 13.46 38.03 5.53
N ASP A 569 12.83 38.96 6.26
CA ASP A 569 12.76 39.07 7.74
C ASP A 569 14.03 39.58 8.46
N VAL A 570 14.44 40.80 8.11
CA VAL A 570 15.58 41.50 8.73
C VAL A 570 15.21 42.20 10.03
N SER A 571 15.26 41.46 11.15
CA SER A 571 15.26 42.07 12.49
C SER A 571 16.64 42.58 12.96
N SER A 572 17.72 42.36 12.19
CA SER A 572 19.10 42.64 12.63
C SER A 572 20.09 43.18 11.58
N GLY A 573 19.62 43.80 10.48
CA GLY A 573 20.48 44.71 9.68
C GLY A 573 20.98 44.25 8.30
N GLY A 574 20.22 43.43 7.58
CA GLY A 574 20.37 43.23 6.12
C GLY A 574 19.34 44.03 5.31
N SER A 575 19.44 44.03 3.97
CA SER A 575 18.39 44.54 3.08
C SER A 575 17.64 43.40 2.40
N THR A 576 16.32 43.39 2.53
CA THR A 576 15.41 42.52 1.78
C THR A 576 15.58 42.77 0.28
N ILE A 577 15.57 41.69 -0.52
CA ILE A 577 15.73 41.76 -1.98
C ILE A 577 14.40 41.44 -2.62
N ARG A 578 13.86 42.37 -3.40
CA ARG A 578 12.68 42.10 -4.22
C ARG A 578 13.07 41.22 -5.41
N ALA A 579 12.61 39.98 -5.39
CA ALA A 579 13.06 38.92 -6.30
C ALA A 579 11.98 38.49 -7.29
N ASP A 580 10.69 38.74 -6.99
CA ASP A 580 9.57 38.46 -7.91
C ASP A 580 9.58 36.99 -8.38
N ASN A 581 9.31 36.08 -7.45
CA ASN A 581 9.16 34.63 -7.64
C ASN A 581 10.41 33.84 -8.03
N ILE A 582 11.56 34.49 -8.26
CA ILE A 582 12.82 33.81 -8.54
C ILE A 582 14.06 34.55 -7.99
N ALA A 583 14.90 33.82 -7.26
CA ALA A 583 16.11 34.35 -6.64
C ALA A 583 17.30 33.41 -6.81
N SER A 584 18.50 33.92 -6.58
CA SER A 584 19.74 33.14 -6.50
C SER A 584 20.40 33.31 -5.15
N TRP A 585 21.04 32.25 -4.68
CA TRP A 585 21.89 32.21 -3.50
C TRP A 585 23.29 31.74 -3.89
N ASP A 586 24.28 32.56 -3.59
CA ASP A 586 25.69 32.25 -3.82
C ASP A 586 26.33 31.73 -2.52
N PRO A 587 26.73 30.45 -2.44
CA PRO A 587 27.33 29.89 -1.23
C PRO A 587 28.72 30.44 -0.93
N GLN A 588 29.45 30.94 -1.93
CA GLN A 588 30.81 31.46 -1.79
C GLN A 588 30.82 32.86 -1.18
N THR A 589 29.91 33.72 -1.66
CA THR A 589 29.77 35.09 -1.14
C THR A 589 28.74 35.20 0.00
N GLN A 590 27.93 34.15 0.19
CA GLN A 590 26.82 34.12 1.12
C GLN A 590 25.83 35.26 0.89
N GLN A 591 25.54 35.57 -0.37
CA GLN A 591 24.64 36.63 -0.77
C GLN A 591 23.45 36.09 -1.59
N TRP A 592 22.29 36.67 -1.32
CA TRP A 592 21.11 36.54 -2.16
C TRP A 592 21.15 37.58 -3.29
N ALA A 593 20.57 37.26 -4.44
CA ALA A 593 20.37 38.21 -5.54
C ALA A 593 19.11 37.87 -6.35
N ALA A 594 18.41 38.90 -6.84
CA ALA A 594 17.36 38.73 -7.84
C ALA A 594 17.97 38.44 -9.22
N LEU A 595 17.25 37.70 -10.07
CA LEU A 595 17.63 37.51 -11.47
C LEU A 595 17.13 38.72 -12.28
N ALA A 596 18.03 39.69 -12.47
CA ALA A 596 17.71 41.02 -12.97
C ALA A 596 18.45 41.36 -14.27
N SER A 597 17.71 41.88 -15.25
CA SER A 597 18.29 42.60 -16.40
C SER A 597 18.54 44.06 -16.00
N SER A 598 19.14 44.86 -16.90
CA SER A 598 19.38 46.29 -16.64
C SER A 598 18.12 47.14 -16.37
N SER A 599 16.93 46.60 -16.66
CA SER A 599 15.65 47.33 -16.63
C SER A 599 14.57 46.68 -15.78
N GLY A 600 14.81 45.54 -15.14
CA GLY A 600 13.80 44.81 -14.37
C GLY A 600 14.28 43.44 -13.88
N GLN A 601 13.42 42.71 -13.18
CA GLN A 601 13.75 41.40 -12.61
C GLN A 601 12.54 40.47 -12.55
N GLY A 602 12.83 39.18 -12.36
CA GLY A 602 11.87 38.14 -11.98
C GLY A 602 10.64 37.97 -12.87
N LEU A 603 9.59 37.40 -12.29
CA LEU A 603 8.41 36.84 -12.96
C LEU A 603 7.13 37.25 -12.24
N ASP A 604 6.02 37.44 -12.97
CA ASP A 604 4.76 37.98 -12.42
C ASP A 604 3.91 36.97 -11.62
N ASN A 605 4.26 35.68 -11.65
CA ASN A 605 3.50 34.63 -10.97
C ASN A 605 4.39 33.41 -10.65
N LEU A 606 3.74 32.38 -10.09
CA LEU A 606 4.31 31.15 -9.59
C LEU A 606 5.25 30.44 -10.59
N VAL A 607 6.41 30.03 -10.07
CA VAL A 607 7.39 29.15 -10.74
C VAL A 607 7.24 27.72 -10.19
N TYR A 608 7.00 26.76 -11.07
CA TYR A 608 6.88 25.33 -10.70
C TYR A 608 8.16 24.54 -10.96
N THR A 609 8.96 24.93 -11.95
CA THR A 609 10.14 24.16 -12.36
C THR A 609 11.25 25.06 -12.87
N LEU A 610 12.48 24.62 -12.64
CA LEU A 610 13.72 25.28 -13.03
C LEU A 610 14.64 24.24 -13.66
N HIS A 611 15.15 24.51 -14.84
CA HIS A 611 16.05 23.62 -15.55
C HIS A 611 17.27 24.38 -16.06
N ALA A 612 18.43 24.10 -15.47
CA ALA A 612 19.70 24.63 -15.93
C ALA A 612 20.24 23.74 -17.06
N LYS A 613 20.61 24.37 -18.17
CA LYS A 613 21.23 23.68 -19.31
C LYS A 613 22.33 24.56 -19.88
N ASP A 614 23.57 24.07 -19.77
CA ASP A 614 24.78 24.80 -20.16
C ASP A 614 24.86 26.13 -19.39
N GLU A 615 25.04 27.28 -20.07
CA GLU A 615 25.08 28.63 -19.46
C GLU A 615 23.70 29.29 -19.37
N GLU A 616 22.62 28.51 -19.54
CA GLU A 616 21.25 29.04 -19.58
C GLU A 616 20.35 28.41 -18.53
N LEU A 617 19.36 29.19 -18.09
CA LEU A 617 18.30 28.76 -17.21
C LEU A 617 16.94 28.85 -17.92
N TYR A 618 16.22 27.75 -17.92
CA TYR A 618 14.84 27.66 -18.40
C TYR A 618 13.90 27.56 -17.21
N VAL A 619 12.91 28.45 -17.19
CA VAL A 619 11.98 28.59 -16.06
C VAL A 619 10.57 28.31 -16.55
N GLY A 620 9.83 27.47 -15.84
CA GLY A 620 8.46 27.09 -16.16
C GLY A 620 7.50 27.33 -15.00
N GLY A 621 6.26 27.74 -15.31
CA GLY A 621 5.24 27.95 -14.29
C GLY A 621 3.93 28.52 -14.80
N LEU A 622 3.28 29.35 -13.96
CA LEU A 622 2.02 30.03 -14.24
C LEU A 622 2.18 31.52 -14.54
N PHE A 623 3.40 32.01 -14.76
CA PHE A 623 3.66 33.42 -15.11
C PHE A 623 3.33 33.73 -16.58
N GLY A 624 2.93 34.97 -16.84
CA GLY A 624 2.74 35.51 -18.19
C GLY A 624 3.90 36.39 -18.63
N GLN A 625 4.60 37.00 -17.67
CA GLN A 625 5.60 38.03 -17.90
C GLN A 625 6.90 37.75 -17.14
N ALA A 626 8.01 38.17 -17.74
CA ALA A 626 9.33 38.25 -17.13
C ALA A 626 9.84 39.69 -17.14
N ASN A 627 10.89 39.97 -16.36
CA ASN A 627 11.57 41.27 -16.32
C ASN A 627 10.64 42.44 -15.93
N LEU A 628 10.00 42.39 -14.76
CA LEU A 628 8.84 43.22 -14.41
C LEU A 628 9.05 44.75 -14.40
N GLY A 629 10.31 45.23 -14.40
CA GLY A 629 10.61 46.66 -14.58
C GLY A 629 10.51 47.15 -16.04
N ALA A 630 10.62 46.23 -17.00
CA ALA A 630 10.31 46.42 -18.42
C ALA A 630 9.74 45.09 -18.98
N PRO A 631 8.46 44.79 -18.68
CA PRO A 631 7.90 43.45 -18.84
C PRO A 631 8.02 42.89 -20.26
N ILE A 632 8.44 41.63 -20.35
CA ILE A 632 8.49 40.83 -21.57
C ILE A 632 7.43 39.74 -21.46
N MET A 633 6.56 39.62 -22.46
CA MET A 633 5.61 38.51 -22.53
C MET A 633 6.34 37.22 -22.89
N VAL A 634 6.24 36.22 -22.03
CA VAL A 634 6.96 34.93 -22.16
C VAL A 634 6.01 33.73 -22.19
N ASN A 635 4.84 33.86 -21.56
CA ASN A 635 3.75 32.88 -21.53
C ASN A 635 4.18 31.48 -21.03
N ARG A 636 4.18 31.31 -19.71
CA ARG A 636 4.41 30.06 -18.95
C ARG A 636 5.81 29.47 -18.99
N ILE A 637 6.66 29.89 -19.92
CA ILE A 637 8.08 29.50 -19.99
C ILE A 637 8.97 30.67 -20.40
N ALA A 638 10.10 30.84 -19.72
CA ALA A 638 11.08 31.89 -19.99
C ALA A 638 12.50 31.33 -20.02
N ARG A 639 13.38 31.98 -20.79
CA ARG A 639 14.82 31.70 -20.83
C ARG A 639 15.58 32.87 -20.20
N TRP A 640 16.61 32.53 -19.42
CA TRP A 640 17.57 33.46 -18.83
C TRP A 640 18.98 33.05 -19.27
N ASP A 641 19.74 33.98 -19.85
CA ASP A 641 21.10 33.73 -20.37
C ASP A 641 22.25 34.12 -19.43
N GLY A 642 21.93 34.30 -18.14
CA GLY A 642 22.85 34.86 -17.17
C GLY A 642 22.74 36.38 -17.02
N SER A 643 22.10 37.08 -17.97
CA SER A 643 21.99 38.55 -17.95
C SER A 643 20.66 39.13 -18.44
N GLN A 644 19.93 38.42 -19.30
CA GLN A 644 18.69 38.88 -19.91
C GLN A 644 17.62 37.79 -19.94
N TRP A 645 16.37 38.22 -19.73
CA TRP A 645 15.18 37.41 -19.92
C TRP A 645 14.72 37.45 -21.38
N SER A 646 14.34 36.30 -21.92
CA SER A 646 13.78 36.16 -23.28
C SER A 646 12.63 35.15 -23.33
N ALA A 647 11.67 35.37 -24.22
CA ALA A 647 10.62 34.40 -24.54
C ALA A 647 11.16 33.29 -25.47
N LEU A 648 10.57 32.10 -25.40
CA LEU A 648 10.79 31.03 -26.37
C LEU A 648 9.67 31.04 -27.40
N GLY A 649 9.99 31.36 -28.65
CA GLY A 649 9.00 31.37 -29.73
C GLY A 649 9.58 31.75 -31.08
N THR A 650 8.79 31.54 -32.13
CA THR A 650 9.14 31.83 -33.52
C THR A 650 7.94 32.44 -34.25
N ASP A 651 8.20 33.19 -35.32
CA ASP A 651 7.17 33.76 -36.20
C ASP A 651 6.09 34.59 -35.48
N GLY A 652 6.48 35.26 -34.39
CA GLY A 652 5.58 36.10 -33.58
C GLY A 652 4.75 35.34 -32.54
N GLY A 653 4.87 34.02 -32.45
CA GLY A 653 4.35 33.23 -31.34
C GLY A 653 5.30 33.17 -30.15
N ILE A 654 4.78 32.84 -28.95
CA ILE A 654 5.56 32.71 -27.72
C ILE A 654 5.01 31.61 -26.78
N GLY A 655 5.91 30.93 -26.09
CA GLY A 655 5.61 30.13 -24.90
C GLY A 655 4.56 29.04 -25.11
N LEU A 656 3.78 28.77 -24.06
CA LEU A 656 2.89 27.60 -23.95
C LEU A 656 1.51 28.01 -23.41
N ASN A 657 0.43 27.31 -23.79
CA ASN A 657 -0.92 27.64 -23.33
C ASN A 657 -1.27 27.05 -21.94
N GLY A 658 -0.60 25.96 -21.55
CA GLY A 658 -0.73 25.29 -20.26
C GLY A 658 0.37 25.68 -19.26
N GLY A 659 0.10 25.45 -17.97
CA GLY A 659 1.09 25.70 -16.92
C GLY A 659 2.22 24.68 -16.97
N VAL A 660 3.47 25.14 -17.00
CA VAL A 660 4.64 24.25 -17.09
C VAL A 660 5.01 23.74 -15.71
N VAL A 661 5.12 22.42 -15.55
CA VAL A 661 5.40 21.77 -14.26
C VAL A 661 6.69 20.97 -14.24
N SER A 662 7.22 20.57 -15.40
CA SER A 662 8.50 19.88 -15.49
C SER A 662 9.19 20.17 -16.82
N ILE A 663 10.52 20.32 -16.77
CA ILE A 663 11.39 20.54 -17.93
C ILE A 663 12.57 19.57 -17.82
N SER A 664 12.93 18.95 -18.94
CA SER A 664 14.15 18.15 -19.05
C SER A 664 14.79 18.40 -20.42
N SER A 665 16.07 18.10 -20.58
CA SER A 665 16.76 18.34 -21.85
C SER A 665 17.63 17.18 -22.30
N SER A 666 17.66 16.99 -23.62
CA SER A 666 18.71 16.24 -24.29
C SER A 666 19.82 17.20 -24.73
N ARG A 667 20.72 16.72 -25.58
CA ARG A 667 21.77 17.55 -26.20
C ARG A 667 21.19 18.62 -27.13
N THR A 668 20.05 18.33 -27.77
CA THR A 668 19.51 19.14 -28.88
C THR A 668 18.13 19.71 -28.59
N HIS A 669 17.43 19.21 -27.58
CA HIS A 669 16.06 19.62 -27.29
C HIS A 669 15.80 19.86 -25.81
N LEU A 670 14.85 20.74 -25.53
CA LEU A 670 14.09 20.76 -24.28
C LEU A 670 12.79 20.00 -24.47
N TYR A 671 12.38 19.26 -23.46
CA TYR A 671 11.07 18.64 -23.34
C TYR A 671 10.37 19.28 -22.16
N VAL A 672 9.13 19.70 -22.38
CA VAL A 672 8.36 20.50 -21.44
C VAL A 672 7.01 19.84 -21.22
N ALA A 673 6.75 19.45 -19.98
CA ALA A 673 5.48 18.89 -19.55
C ALA A 673 4.66 19.93 -18.77
N GLY A 674 3.35 19.88 -18.94
CA GLY A 674 2.46 20.89 -18.36
C GLY A 674 1.04 20.43 -18.10
N THR A 675 0.41 21.11 -17.14
CA THR A 675 -1.02 20.96 -16.87
C THR A 675 -1.81 21.73 -17.94
N ASN A 676 -2.77 21.06 -18.57
CA ASN A 676 -3.57 21.65 -19.66
C ASN A 676 -2.74 22.17 -20.84
N LEU A 677 -1.57 21.59 -21.06
CA LEU A 677 -0.75 21.87 -22.23
C LEU A 677 -1.34 21.17 -23.45
N THR A 678 -1.80 21.96 -24.42
CA THR A 678 -2.27 21.45 -25.72
C THR A 678 -1.58 22.12 -26.90
N GLU A 679 -1.01 23.31 -26.70
CA GLU A 679 -0.39 24.11 -27.75
C GLU A 679 0.85 24.85 -27.23
N ALA A 680 1.87 24.90 -28.08
CA ALA A 680 3.05 25.72 -27.95
C ALA A 680 3.05 26.86 -28.98
N ASN A 681 3.95 27.83 -28.82
CA ASN A 681 4.09 28.99 -29.68
C ASN A 681 2.81 29.84 -29.79
N VAL A 682 2.20 30.22 -28.66
CA VAL A 682 0.94 30.97 -28.62
C VAL A 682 1.04 32.26 -29.44
N GLY A 683 0.15 32.40 -30.44
CA GLY A 683 0.21 33.45 -31.47
C GLY A 683 0.52 32.89 -32.87
N ALA A 684 1.20 31.75 -32.94
CA ALA A 684 1.43 30.95 -34.15
C ALA A 684 1.47 29.45 -33.75
N PRO A 685 0.33 28.88 -33.32
CA PRO A 685 0.30 27.71 -32.45
C PRO A 685 0.77 26.43 -33.14
N VAL A 686 1.49 25.62 -32.37
CA VAL A 686 1.93 24.26 -32.69
C VAL A 686 1.24 23.30 -31.73
N SER A 687 0.59 22.26 -32.25
CA SER A 687 -0.09 21.25 -31.41
C SER A 687 0.93 20.45 -30.60
N THR A 688 0.76 20.43 -29.27
CA THR A 688 1.64 19.72 -28.33
C THR A 688 0.84 19.15 -27.15
N PRO A 689 0.00 18.12 -27.35
CA PRO A 689 -0.80 17.55 -26.26
C PRO A 689 0.09 16.92 -25.18
N GLY A 690 0.07 17.53 -23.99
CA GLY A 690 0.75 17.04 -22.79
C GLY A 690 2.26 17.33 -22.70
N VAL A 691 2.99 17.21 -23.81
CA VAL A 691 4.45 17.45 -23.86
C VAL A 691 4.82 18.23 -25.13
N ALA A 692 5.59 19.30 -24.95
CA ALA A 692 6.16 20.11 -26.02
C ALA A 692 7.67 19.91 -26.10
N ARG A 693 8.22 19.99 -27.32
CA ARG A 693 9.65 19.88 -27.61
C ARG A 693 10.17 21.15 -28.27
N TRP A 694 11.21 21.76 -27.71
CA TRP A 694 11.89 22.94 -28.26
C TRP A 694 13.28 22.59 -28.77
N ASN A 695 13.61 23.01 -30.00
CA ASN A 695 14.95 22.82 -30.57
C ASN A 695 15.92 23.89 -30.03
N LEU A 696 16.98 23.44 -29.35
CA LEU A 696 17.97 24.34 -28.72
C LEU A 696 18.90 25.04 -29.72
N SER A 697 19.10 24.45 -30.90
CA SER A 697 20.04 24.98 -31.91
C SER A 697 19.40 25.94 -32.91
N GLU A 698 18.22 25.61 -33.41
CA GLU A 698 17.53 26.35 -34.48
C GLU A 698 16.39 27.21 -33.92
N GLY A 699 15.94 26.93 -32.69
CA GLY A 699 14.69 27.44 -32.17
C GLY A 699 13.48 26.78 -32.86
N GLY A 700 12.34 26.78 -32.17
CA GLY A 700 11.08 26.28 -32.72
C GLY A 700 10.47 25.17 -31.87
N TRP A 701 9.16 25.24 -31.73
CA TRP A 701 8.35 24.28 -30.99
C TRP A 701 7.86 23.15 -31.91
N SER A 702 7.81 21.94 -31.36
CA SER A 702 7.24 20.73 -31.99
C SER A 702 6.55 19.86 -30.95
N GLY A 703 5.59 19.02 -31.37
CA GLY A 703 4.98 17.99 -30.53
C GLY A 703 5.73 16.66 -30.60
N LEU A 704 5.37 15.72 -29.72
CA LEU A 704 5.84 14.33 -29.75
C LEU A 704 4.73 13.42 -30.30
N GLY A 705 4.68 13.26 -31.63
CA GLY A 705 3.59 12.56 -32.31
C GLY A 705 2.22 13.20 -31.99
N ASN A 706 1.23 12.37 -31.67
CA ASN A 706 -0.10 12.83 -31.25
C ASN A 706 -0.20 13.12 -29.73
N GLY A 707 0.89 12.97 -28.98
CA GLY A 707 0.96 13.24 -27.55
C GLY A 707 0.20 12.24 -26.66
N ILE A 708 -0.18 12.70 -25.47
CA ILE A 708 -0.87 11.89 -24.44
C ILE A 708 -2.37 12.20 -24.47
N VAL A 709 -3.23 11.17 -24.42
CA VAL A 709 -4.69 11.34 -24.32
C VAL A 709 -5.00 11.89 -22.94
N ARG A 710 -5.82 12.95 -22.86
CA ARG A 710 -6.18 13.57 -21.57
C ARG A 710 -7.68 13.45 -21.34
N GLU A 711 -8.04 12.50 -20.48
CA GLU A 711 -9.38 12.43 -19.90
C GLU A 711 -9.51 13.45 -18.74
N PRO A 712 -10.74 13.84 -18.37
CA PRO A 712 -10.96 14.69 -17.20
C PRO A 712 -10.37 14.07 -15.93
N GLY A 713 -9.32 14.70 -15.38
CA GLY A 713 -8.61 14.22 -14.20
C GLY A 713 -7.19 13.73 -14.47
N ASP A 714 -6.78 13.63 -15.73
CA ASP A 714 -5.40 13.31 -16.09
C ASP A 714 -4.48 14.51 -15.94
N TYR A 715 -3.28 14.29 -15.44
CA TYR A 715 -2.24 15.31 -15.31
C TYR A 715 -0.87 14.69 -15.56
N ILE A 716 -0.06 15.40 -16.33
CA ILE A 716 1.35 15.06 -16.56
C ILE A 716 2.16 15.96 -15.64
N LEU A 717 3.01 15.35 -14.82
CA LEU A 717 3.74 16.02 -13.75
C LEU A 717 5.25 15.99 -13.95
N ALA A 718 5.77 14.97 -14.62
CA ALA A 718 7.20 14.79 -14.78
C ALA A 718 7.60 14.44 -16.21
N VAL A 719 8.77 14.94 -16.62
CA VAL A 719 9.45 14.56 -17.86
C VAL A 719 10.93 14.34 -17.60
N ALA A 720 11.49 13.28 -18.18
CA ALA A 720 12.90 12.90 -18.04
C ALA A 720 13.50 12.51 -19.39
N ALA A 721 14.40 13.33 -19.92
CA ALA A 721 15.13 13.04 -21.14
C ALA A 721 16.18 11.95 -20.89
N VAL A 722 16.27 11.01 -21.83
CA VAL A 722 17.27 9.92 -21.84
C VAL A 722 17.92 9.84 -23.22
N ASP A 723 18.97 9.03 -23.39
CA ASP A 723 19.54 8.84 -24.72
C ASP A 723 18.50 8.20 -25.67
N GLY A 724 18.25 8.87 -26.80
CA GLY A 724 17.31 8.42 -27.83
C GLY A 724 15.81 8.53 -27.48
N GLY A 725 15.43 9.22 -26.40
CA GLY A 725 14.03 9.28 -26.00
C GLY A 725 13.71 10.17 -24.81
N VAL A 726 12.45 10.10 -24.37
CA VAL A 726 11.98 10.79 -23.16
C VAL A 726 10.94 9.94 -22.42
N TYR A 727 11.03 9.92 -21.10
CA TYR A 727 10.00 9.37 -20.23
C TYR A 727 9.10 10.48 -19.71
N VAL A 728 7.81 10.18 -19.62
CA VAL A 728 6.77 11.11 -19.17
C VAL A 728 5.92 10.40 -18.14
N ALA A 729 5.62 11.06 -17.02
CA ALA A 729 4.86 10.46 -15.94
C ALA A 729 3.88 11.44 -15.26
N GLY A 730 2.90 10.88 -14.56
CA GLY A 730 1.79 11.62 -13.97
C GLY A 730 0.64 10.71 -13.57
N ARG A 731 -0.59 11.13 -13.86
CA ARG A 731 -1.80 10.32 -13.82
C ARG A 731 -2.45 10.31 -15.20
N PHE A 732 -2.39 9.17 -15.87
CA PHE A 732 -3.01 8.92 -17.17
C PHE A 732 -3.00 7.42 -17.50
N GLY A 733 -3.93 7.00 -18.35
CA GLY A 733 -4.11 5.59 -18.73
C GLY A 733 -3.78 5.25 -20.19
N GLU A 734 -3.60 6.25 -21.05
CA GLU A 734 -3.50 6.04 -22.51
C GLU A 734 -2.62 7.10 -23.18
N VAL A 735 -1.86 6.70 -24.21
CA VAL A 735 -1.10 7.60 -25.09
C VAL A 735 -1.58 7.50 -26.53
N ASN A 736 -1.61 8.64 -27.22
CA ASN A 736 -2.24 8.75 -28.54
C ASN A 736 -1.24 8.28 -29.62
N THR A 737 -1.48 7.08 -30.15
CA THR A 737 -0.79 6.50 -31.30
C THR A 737 -1.84 5.91 -32.25
N PRO A 738 -1.49 5.63 -33.52
CA PRO A 738 -2.42 4.96 -34.44
C PRO A 738 -3.04 3.68 -33.88
N ASP A 739 -2.36 3.00 -32.96
CA ASP A 739 -2.78 1.72 -32.36
C ASP A 739 -3.26 1.84 -30.89
N ALA A 740 -3.25 3.05 -30.29
CA ALA A 740 -3.57 3.34 -28.88
C ALA A 740 -2.86 2.42 -27.86
N VAL A 741 -1.79 2.93 -27.23
CA VAL A 741 -1.03 2.14 -26.24
C VAL A 741 -1.56 2.42 -24.84
N ALA A 742 -2.04 1.36 -24.16
CA ALA A 742 -2.39 1.43 -22.75
C ALA A 742 -1.13 1.58 -21.89
N VAL A 743 -1.16 2.51 -20.94
CA VAL A 743 -0.06 2.82 -20.05
C VAL A 743 -0.59 2.99 -18.62
N SER A 744 0.27 2.80 -17.62
CA SER A 744 -0.10 3.06 -16.23
C SER A 744 0.82 4.14 -15.66
N ASN A 745 0.36 5.40 -15.68
CA ASN A 745 1.01 6.57 -15.06
C ASN A 745 2.43 6.93 -15.55
N ILE A 746 3.04 6.16 -16.45
CA ILE A 746 4.33 6.42 -17.08
C ILE A 746 4.35 5.91 -18.53
N ALA A 747 4.96 6.67 -19.44
CA ALA A 747 5.14 6.33 -20.85
C ALA A 747 6.52 6.76 -21.35
N ARG A 748 7.02 6.10 -22.40
CA ARG A 748 8.28 6.43 -23.09
C ARG A 748 8.00 6.84 -24.53
N TRP A 749 8.61 7.92 -24.98
CA TRP A 749 8.71 8.29 -26.40
C TRP A 749 10.09 7.93 -26.93
N ASP A 750 10.15 7.18 -28.04
CA ASP A 750 11.39 6.89 -28.76
C ASP A 750 11.57 7.90 -29.90
N GLU A 751 12.71 8.60 -29.92
CA GLU A 751 12.98 9.60 -30.97
C GLU A 751 13.37 9.00 -32.32
N ASN A 752 13.81 7.73 -32.35
CA ASN A 752 14.20 7.09 -33.60
C ASN A 752 13.00 6.50 -34.33
N THR A 753 12.08 5.90 -33.58
CA THR A 753 10.88 5.29 -34.15
C THR A 753 9.69 6.24 -34.16
N GLU A 754 9.74 7.35 -33.42
CA GLU A 754 8.63 8.28 -33.23
C GLU A 754 7.35 7.59 -32.71
N HIS A 755 7.53 6.67 -31.76
CA HIS A 755 6.43 5.92 -31.14
C HIS A 755 6.49 5.98 -29.61
N TRP A 756 5.29 5.94 -29.01
CA TRP A 756 5.12 5.79 -27.57
C TRP A 756 5.10 4.31 -27.18
N SER A 757 5.61 3.99 -25.99
CA SER A 757 5.53 2.67 -25.37
C SER A 757 5.35 2.76 -23.84
N SER A 758 4.90 1.65 -23.24
CA SER A 758 4.85 1.48 -21.78
C SER A 758 6.14 0.82 -21.27
N PRO A 759 6.80 1.35 -20.23
CA PRO A 759 7.89 0.66 -19.52
C PRO A 759 7.32 -0.51 -18.68
N GLY A 760 7.29 -1.72 -19.25
CA GLY A 760 6.62 -2.87 -18.63
C GLY A 760 5.12 -2.60 -18.42
N SER A 761 4.56 -3.01 -17.28
CA SER A 761 3.17 -2.70 -16.90
C SER A 761 2.97 -1.30 -16.27
N GLY A 762 4.04 -0.50 -16.14
CA GLY A 762 3.98 0.88 -15.65
C GLY A 762 3.95 1.01 -14.13
N ILE A 763 3.43 2.12 -13.62
CA ILE A 763 3.32 2.44 -12.19
C ILE A 763 1.86 2.28 -11.74
N ILE A 764 1.60 1.29 -10.87
CA ILE A 764 0.26 0.99 -10.38
C ILE A 764 0.03 1.73 -9.07
N GLY A 765 -1.00 2.58 -9.05
CA GLY A 765 -1.27 3.47 -7.93
C GLY A 765 -1.96 4.74 -8.39
N ASN A 766 -1.72 5.85 -7.69
CA ASN A 766 -2.44 7.08 -7.94
C ASN A 766 -1.76 7.96 -8.98
N TRP A 767 -0.50 8.36 -8.75
CA TRP A 767 0.25 9.23 -9.65
C TRP A 767 1.76 9.23 -9.37
N VAL A 768 2.52 9.68 -10.36
CA VAL A 768 3.95 9.98 -10.29
C VAL A 768 4.16 11.49 -10.31
N ASN A 769 4.98 12.03 -9.40
CA ASN A 769 5.30 13.46 -9.33
C ASN A 769 6.64 13.79 -9.97
N GLU A 770 7.62 12.90 -9.88
CA GLU A 770 9.02 13.17 -10.20
C GLU A 770 9.65 12.02 -11.00
N LEU A 771 10.47 12.39 -11.98
CA LEU A 771 11.35 11.49 -12.70
C LEU A 771 12.77 12.04 -12.68
N THR A 772 13.73 11.25 -12.21
CA THR A 772 15.14 11.62 -12.18
C THR A 772 15.97 10.57 -12.89
N VAL A 773 16.89 10.99 -13.76
CA VAL A 773 17.79 10.07 -14.48
C VAL A 773 19.18 10.13 -13.85
N ARG A 774 19.73 8.97 -13.51
CA ARG A 774 21.09 8.82 -13.00
C ARG A 774 21.67 7.47 -13.43
N ASP A 775 22.91 7.46 -13.93
CA ASP A 775 23.68 6.24 -14.23
C ASP A 775 22.88 5.20 -15.05
N ASP A 776 22.25 5.66 -16.15
CA ASP A 776 21.36 4.87 -17.03
C ASP A 776 20.11 4.28 -16.36
N ARG A 777 19.73 4.79 -15.19
CA ARG A 777 18.48 4.44 -14.49
C ARG A 777 17.53 5.62 -14.44
N VAL A 778 16.24 5.31 -14.52
CA VAL A 778 15.16 6.26 -14.25
C VAL A 778 14.60 5.95 -12.87
N TYR A 779 14.69 6.93 -11.98
CA TYR A 779 14.10 6.91 -10.65
C TYR A 779 12.75 7.62 -10.69
N VAL A 780 11.78 7.04 -10.01
CA VAL A 780 10.39 7.47 -9.99
C VAL A 780 10.01 7.81 -8.57
N GLY A 781 9.47 9.01 -8.35
CA GLY A 781 8.91 9.46 -7.08
C GLY A 781 7.42 9.81 -7.24
N GLY A 782 6.57 9.37 -6.32
CA GLY A 782 5.15 9.75 -6.33
C GLY A 782 4.31 9.11 -5.22
N TYR A 783 3.02 8.93 -5.51
CA TYR A 783 2.07 8.26 -4.63
C TYR A 783 1.51 6.99 -5.27
N PHE A 784 2.31 5.93 -5.24
CA PHE A 784 2.00 4.63 -5.83
C PHE A 784 2.35 3.48 -4.90
N ARG A 785 1.92 2.27 -5.28
CA ARG A 785 2.09 1.06 -4.46
C ARG A 785 2.76 -0.10 -5.20
N MET A 786 2.89 0.00 -6.52
CA MET A 786 3.67 -0.97 -7.29
C MET A 786 4.37 -0.29 -8.45
N ALA A 787 5.48 -0.89 -8.84
CA ALA A 787 6.21 -0.58 -10.04
C ALA A 787 6.34 -1.88 -10.85
N ALA A 788 5.62 -1.92 -11.97
CA ALA A 788 5.33 -3.13 -12.72
C ALA A 788 4.76 -4.28 -11.85
N ASP A 789 5.51 -5.36 -11.71
CA ASP A 789 5.22 -6.54 -10.89
C ASP A 789 5.88 -6.49 -9.50
N LYS A 790 6.68 -5.46 -9.22
CA LYS A 790 7.38 -5.28 -7.94
C LYS A 790 6.54 -4.48 -6.94
N SER A 791 6.49 -4.98 -5.71
CA SER A 791 6.03 -4.19 -4.56
C SER A 791 6.98 -3.01 -4.39
N SER A 792 6.48 -1.79 -4.47
CA SER A 792 7.30 -0.60 -4.40
C SER A 792 6.41 0.59 -4.02
N ILE A 793 6.74 1.24 -2.91
CA ILE A 793 5.92 2.34 -2.38
C ILE A 793 6.70 3.64 -2.45
N GLY A 794 6.11 4.61 -3.16
CA GLY A 794 6.55 6.00 -3.24
C GLY A 794 7.83 6.21 -4.06
N VAL A 795 8.75 5.26 -4.06
CA VAL A 795 10.00 5.29 -4.84
C VAL A 795 10.20 3.99 -5.59
N ALA A 796 10.55 4.08 -6.87
CA ALA A 796 10.90 2.97 -7.74
C ALA A 796 12.06 3.36 -8.65
N HIS A 797 12.75 2.39 -9.24
CA HIS A 797 13.69 2.66 -10.33
C HIS A 797 13.67 1.54 -11.35
N PHE A 798 14.09 1.87 -12.57
CA PHE A 798 14.31 0.89 -13.62
C PHE A 798 15.45 1.32 -14.54
N SER A 799 16.07 0.35 -15.21
CA SER A 799 17.09 0.65 -16.23
C SER A 799 16.45 1.38 -17.41
N ALA A 800 16.99 2.54 -17.77
CA ALA A 800 16.61 3.26 -18.97
C ALA A 800 16.97 2.40 -20.19
N LEU A 801 16.10 2.41 -21.20
CA LEU A 801 16.37 1.77 -22.48
C LEU A 801 17.46 2.57 -23.22
N THR A 802 18.72 2.23 -22.98
CA THR A 802 19.85 2.73 -23.78
C THR A 802 20.09 1.80 -24.97
N ARG A 803 20.62 2.37 -26.06
CA ARG A 803 20.90 1.68 -27.33
C ARG A 803 21.40 0.25 -27.11
N VAL A 804 20.70 -0.74 -27.65
CA VAL A 804 21.39 -1.96 -28.05
C VAL A 804 22.28 -1.55 -29.20
N PHE A 805 23.58 -1.41 -28.97
CA PHE A 805 24.53 -1.40 -30.06
C PHE A 805 24.31 -2.69 -30.84
N ALA A 806 23.79 -2.54 -32.06
CA ALA A 806 23.91 -3.54 -33.10
C ALA A 806 25.38 -3.60 -33.54
N ASP A 807 26.29 -3.91 -32.62
CA ASP A 807 27.65 -4.27 -32.97
C ASP A 807 27.63 -5.77 -33.34
N GLY A 808 27.36 -5.97 -34.64
CA GLY A 808 27.84 -7.05 -35.47
C GLY A 808 27.87 -8.46 -34.88
N PHE A 809 26.82 -9.22 -35.16
CA PHE A 809 26.97 -10.65 -35.43
C PHE A 809 26.27 -10.97 -36.76
N GLU A 810 27.10 -11.09 -37.81
CA GLU A 810 26.80 -11.89 -39.01
C GLU A 810 26.74 -13.38 -38.66
#